data_AF-A0A965ILL0-F1
#
_entry.id   AF-A0A965ILL0-F1
#
_cell.length_a   1.000
_cell.length_b   1.000
_cell.length_c   1.000
_cell.angle_alpha   90.00
_cell.angle_beta   90.00
_cell.angle_gamma   90.00
#
_symmetry.space_group_name_H-M   'P 1'
#
loop_
_entity.id
_entity.type
_entity.pdbx_description
1 polymer ?
#
loop_
_entity_poly.entity_id
_entity_poly.type
_entity_poly.pdbx_seq_one_letter_code
_entity_poly.pdbx_strand_id
1 'polypeptide(L)'
;MNRVFKTIWSVATQSWQAVPETARTSGKKSVKSRTTGTVVSMSLGLTLGGAGAQSPPPPASTQLPMGGSVARGSATISQTATAQAAAMTVNQSSQRAIINWDSFNLGTAASINFVQPNAQAVTLNRVNDNNPSQIFGRITSNGQVFLSNPSGVYFSPTASVDVGALVATSHGISDANFMAGNYQFERNGATGKVVNEGRISAGLGGYVALLAPEVQNAGVVLARAGTVALAAGEVISLQVQGGGLAGITTTPNAIATLIENKLAVQAPDGQIILSAVALNKLQAGVIKNSGSLEANSLVAKGGKIYLEADDITLAATSRIEAKGPTGGGTVLVGGDWQGSGEMRQATKVTMEAGARIDASATDQGDGGKVVLWSDIHNADSVTRVNGSIQAEAGPNGGNGGQVETSGHRLEVGEAVVSAQSFKGKDGLWLLDPYNITISSGANASTTNASNTFTSSASGGVVNATTLQNALATSSVTVSTTGAGTDAGNITVSSDLSWSSNKVLTLTANGGINGTGNIAMSGASGTGVVFNQAGNSIYSGNISGTNATVTKQGVGELTLSGNNTYGGITTVSAGTLKIGSSTALGAATNSTDYTEIATGATLDLNSFSLNERLLISGTLTNSSVNAVTAYTGTTQLIGTVGTAVVIQADAGAINLAAMLGVPPNGVELGGSTGGSFSGIIGASNSNQPKVTKNGSGTWAFNGTESYLRDVLTIQAGTLKLGSLNTNFFGNIVTGVNISTAGAVLEMANNNALNVTKPIYGSGSVLKSGAGTLTLNSSSNAYSGGTTVANGILKAGTVFGGSSSAHLGTGRVTVMSGAALDVQGNSLSVPITINGTGINSGGALTNGTSGTSDVTLSGLLTLGSDSAIVNNASGNSALKLTNVGTITGNGYALTLGGSQGGTISSIIGTGSGSITKTGAGTWTLSGVNTFTGNVFVNEGYLIANNSNALGTAAGYTQVASGASLGIVGATDFTEPLNLSGFGYSDTVAALHSQTTATLNYTGTMTLTGTTRIGVTSGKTLNIKTSVDNGVYDIVKYSTGTLNFQGTPQTGVAAASIGLSGTGTLKTGSAFVKATGSTSVYGSSPVISYQIYSTAAATTLATGLPSITGTAVFTGAPTGSSSVGSYSLKYDKGLSSTYAFFPVTAASTWVVGQAPLTITANNASKTYDGLAYTGGNGVSYSAFANNETTAVLGGTLSYGGTSQGATNAGSYAITPSGLTSANYAITYANGTLTINKAALTVTANNAS
;
A
#
# COMPACT_ATOMS: atom_id res chain seq x y z
N MET A 1 29.48 -77.84 -17.04
CA MET A 1 30.85 -78.31 -16.76
C MET A 1 31.59 -78.40 -18.09
N ASN A 2 32.59 -77.55 -18.33
CA ASN A 2 33.63 -77.76 -19.34
C ASN A 2 34.96 -77.58 -18.60
N ARG A 3 35.83 -78.59 -18.61
CA ARG A 3 37.00 -78.69 -17.72
C ARG A 3 38.31 -78.21 -18.35
N VAL A 4 38.24 -77.37 -19.38
CA VAL A 4 39.42 -76.84 -20.07
C VAL A 4 39.35 -75.31 -20.09
N PHE A 5 40.35 -74.70 -19.46
CA PHE A 5 40.61 -73.26 -19.45
C PHE A 5 42.11 -73.04 -19.54
N LYS A 6 42.54 -71.87 -20.01
CA LYS A 6 43.94 -71.45 -19.91
C LYS A 6 44.04 -70.16 -19.11
N THR A 7 45.18 -69.94 -18.47
CA THR A 7 45.43 -68.71 -17.72
C THR A 7 46.11 -67.67 -18.61
N ILE A 8 45.63 -66.43 -18.57
CA ILE A 8 46.28 -65.27 -19.19
C ILE A 8 46.53 -64.22 -18.10
N TRP A 9 47.71 -63.62 -18.11
CA TRP A 9 48.05 -62.52 -17.20
C TRP A 9 47.30 -61.24 -17.61
N SER A 10 46.47 -60.72 -16.71
CA SER A 10 45.77 -59.46 -16.87
C SER A 10 46.60 -58.33 -16.25
N VAL A 11 47.10 -57.43 -17.09
CA VAL A 11 47.88 -56.25 -16.65
C VAL A 11 47.01 -55.28 -15.85
N ALA A 12 45.72 -55.16 -16.18
CA ALA A 12 44.78 -54.28 -15.49
C ALA A 12 44.41 -54.75 -14.07
N THR A 13 44.51 -56.06 -13.78
CA THR A 13 44.17 -56.64 -12.47
C THR A 13 45.38 -57.27 -11.75
N GLN A 14 46.58 -57.14 -12.33
CA GLN A 14 47.85 -57.77 -11.92
C GLN A 14 47.69 -59.22 -11.44
N SER A 15 46.94 -60.03 -12.20
CA SER A 15 46.59 -61.39 -11.80
C SER A 15 46.37 -62.32 -12.99
N TRP A 16 46.53 -63.62 -12.76
CA TRP A 16 46.24 -64.67 -13.74
C TRP A 16 44.73 -64.94 -13.79
N GLN A 17 44.11 -64.60 -14.92
CA GLN A 17 42.69 -64.80 -15.18
C GLN A 17 42.48 -66.11 -15.94
N ALA A 18 41.51 -66.93 -15.52
CA ALA A 18 41.10 -68.12 -16.27
C ALA A 18 40.19 -67.72 -17.43
N VAL A 19 40.56 -68.08 -18.66
CA VAL A 19 39.84 -67.74 -19.88
C VAL A 19 39.58 -68.97 -20.76
N PRO A 20 38.59 -68.92 -21.68
CA PRO A 20 38.37 -69.97 -22.66
C PRO A 20 39.64 -70.26 -23.48
N GLU A 21 39.84 -71.53 -23.84
CA GLU A 21 40.99 -71.99 -24.62
C GLU A 21 41.17 -71.26 -25.97
N THR A 22 40.07 -70.79 -26.56
CA THR A 22 40.01 -70.02 -27.81
C THR A 22 40.40 -68.54 -27.68
N ALA A 23 40.58 -68.01 -26.46
CA ALA A 23 40.94 -66.61 -26.24
C ALA A 23 42.30 -66.27 -26.89
N ARG A 24 42.33 -65.27 -27.78
CA ARG A 24 43.55 -64.89 -28.51
C ARG A 24 44.57 -64.26 -27.57
N THR A 25 45.77 -64.81 -27.50
CA THR A 25 46.92 -64.21 -26.81
C THR A 25 47.56 -63.15 -27.71
N SER A 26 47.85 -61.96 -27.18
CA SER A 26 48.67 -60.99 -27.91
C SER A 26 50.13 -61.44 -27.89
N GLY A 27 50.69 -61.76 -29.05
CA GLY A 27 52.13 -62.04 -29.17
C GLY A 27 52.98 -60.87 -28.69
N LYS A 28 54.20 -61.17 -28.18
CA LYS A 28 55.15 -60.17 -27.65
C LYS A 28 55.38 -59.05 -28.67
N LYS A 29 54.79 -57.87 -28.43
CA LYS A 29 55.09 -56.66 -29.21
C LYS A 29 56.48 -56.15 -28.84
N SER A 30 57.47 -56.53 -29.65
CA SER A 30 58.71 -55.78 -29.73
C SER A 30 58.40 -54.39 -30.30
N VAL A 31 58.58 -53.35 -29.50
CA VAL A 31 58.56 -51.96 -29.96
C VAL A 31 59.90 -51.33 -29.60
N LYS A 32 60.57 -50.82 -30.64
CA LYS A 32 61.94 -50.32 -30.58
C LYS A 32 62.00 -49.04 -29.75
N SER A 33 62.94 -48.98 -28.80
CA SER A 33 63.30 -47.73 -28.14
C SER A 33 63.82 -46.74 -29.19
N ARG A 34 63.16 -45.58 -29.31
CA ARG A 34 63.65 -44.45 -30.11
C ARG A 34 64.26 -43.44 -29.16
N THR A 35 65.55 -43.62 -28.91
CA THR A 35 66.37 -42.81 -28.00
C THR A 35 66.54 -41.37 -28.49
N THR A 36 66.07 -40.38 -27.71
CA THR A 36 66.59 -39.00 -27.70
C THR A 36 66.11 -38.25 -26.46
N GLY A 37 67.03 -37.93 -25.53
CA GLY A 37 66.85 -37.00 -24.38
C GLY A 37 65.92 -37.47 -23.24
N THR A 38 66.29 -37.43 -21.96
CA THR A 38 67.59 -37.14 -21.33
C THR A 38 67.66 -37.95 -20.04
N VAL A 39 68.64 -38.83 -19.88
CA VAL A 39 68.86 -39.54 -18.62
C VAL A 39 69.57 -38.60 -17.66
N VAL A 40 68.85 -38.09 -16.65
CA VAL A 40 69.51 -37.41 -15.51
C VAL A 40 70.10 -38.48 -14.60
N SER A 41 71.28 -38.93 -14.99
CA SER A 41 72.20 -39.60 -14.06
C SER A 41 72.70 -38.55 -13.06
N MET A 42 72.10 -38.47 -11.87
CA MET A 42 72.75 -37.80 -10.74
C MET A 42 73.93 -38.67 -10.25
N SER A 43 75.01 -38.59 -11.01
CA SER A 43 76.34 -38.96 -10.53
C SER A 43 76.82 -37.87 -9.57
N LEU A 44 76.69 -38.11 -8.27
CA LEU A 44 77.49 -37.38 -7.29
C LEU A 44 78.94 -37.87 -7.39
N GLY A 45 79.73 -37.19 -8.22
CA GLY A 45 81.18 -37.29 -8.21
C GLY A 45 81.75 -36.57 -6.98
N LEU A 46 82.69 -37.22 -6.28
CA LEU A 46 83.36 -36.75 -5.07
C LEU A 46 83.93 -35.32 -5.24
N THR A 47 83.87 -34.45 -4.22
CA THR A 47 84.87 -34.34 -3.13
C THR A 47 84.51 -33.13 -2.23
N LEU A 48 84.89 -32.97 -0.95
CA LEU A 48 85.64 -33.80 0.03
C LEU A 48 84.88 -33.83 1.38
N GLY A 49 85.31 -34.69 2.32
CA GLY A 49 85.45 -34.30 3.74
C GLY A 49 84.21 -34.14 4.61
N GLY A 50 83.48 -35.22 4.87
CA GLY A 50 82.46 -35.28 5.94
C GLY A 50 82.01 -36.72 6.18
N ALA A 51 81.98 -37.17 7.44
CA ALA A 51 81.71 -38.57 7.77
C ALA A 51 80.26 -38.96 7.39
N GLY A 52 80.11 -39.73 6.32
CA GLY A 52 78.81 -40.29 5.93
C GLY A 52 78.41 -41.41 6.90
N ALA A 53 77.29 -41.23 7.60
CA ALA A 53 76.68 -42.30 8.37
C ALA A 53 76.19 -43.41 7.42
N GLN A 54 76.93 -44.52 7.34
CA GLN A 54 76.42 -45.73 6.70
C GLN A 54 75.20 -46.23 7.49
N SER A 55 74.12 -46.58 6.79
CA SER A 55 73.01 -47.30 7.38
C SER A 55 73.52 -48.61 8.01
N PRO A 56 73.11 -48.97 9.24
CA PRO A 56 73.57 -50.20 9.88
C PRO A 56 73.26 -51.42 9.00
N PRO A 57 74.18 -52.39 8.90
CA PRO A 57 74.00 -53.56 8.05
C PRO A 57 72.73 -54.34 8.44
N PRO A 58 72.08 -55.06 7.50
CA PRO A 58 70.92 -55.87 7.83
C PRO A 58 71.23 -56.92 8.91
N PRO A 59 70.27 -57.23 9.81
CA PRO A 59 70.47 -58.23 10.83
C PRO A 59 70.65 -59.63 10.21
N ALA A 60 71.38 -60.52 10.90
CA ALA A 60 71.54 -61.89 10.44
C ALA A 60 70.17 -62.59 10.34
N SER A 61 69.99 -63.51 9.39
CA SER A 61 68.66 -64.08 9.07
C SER A 61 67.93 -64.70 10.26
N THR A 62 68.65 -65.25 11.24
CA THR A 62 68.10 -65.85 12.47
C THR A 62 68.30 -64.99 13.73
N GLN A 63 68.68 -63.71 13.58
CA GLN A 63 68.88 -62.80 14.71
C GLN A 63 67.56 -62.52 15.46
N LEU A 64 67.62 -62.61 16.79
CA LEU A 64 66.55 -62.23 17.72
C LEU A 64 66.97 -60.98 18.52
N PRO A 65 66.03 -60.30 19.21
CA PRO A 65 66.35 -59.24 20.17
C PRO A 65 67.34 -59.70 21.26
N MET A 66 68.20 -58.79 21.71
CA MET A 66 69.31 -59.08 22.63
C MET A 66 69.24 -58.19 23.89
N GLY A 67 69.71 -58.72 25.02
CA GLY A 67 69.77 -57.96 26.29
C GLY A 67 68.43 -57.78 27.01
N GLY A 68 67.41 -58.59 26.69
CA GLY A 68 66.06 -58.45 27.25
C GLY A 68 66.00 -58.59 28.77
N SER A 69 65.66 -57.50 29.46
CA SER A 69 65.57 -57.43 30.92
C SER A 69 64.26 -56.78 31.37
N VAL A 70 63.49 -57.48 32.21
CA VAL A 70 62.17 -57.01 32.68
C VAL A 70 62.36 -55.94 33.76
N ALA A 71 62.03 -54.69 33.43
CA ALA A 71 62.17 -53.54 34.32
C ALA A 71 60.96 -53.32 35.24
N ARG A 72 59.75 -53.64 34.77
CA ARG A 72 58.48 -53.54 35.53
C ARG A 72 57.50 -54.61 35.07
N GLY A 73 56.59 -55.03 35.96
CA GLY A 73 55.64 -56.10 35.68
C GLY A 73 56.28 -57.48 35.70
N SER A 74 55.57 -58.48 35.17
CA SER A 74 55.96 -59.89 35.20
C SER A 74 55.91 -60.48 33.80
N ALA A 75 57.08 -60.84 33.26
CA ALA A 75 57.22 -61.57 32.01
C ALA A 75 58.44 -62.50 32.04
N THR A 76 58.43 -63.56 31.24
CA THR A 76 59.58 -64.46 31.03
C THR A 76 59.90 -64.56 29.54
N ILE A 77 61.19 -64.53 29.20
CA ILE A 77 61.68 -64.61 27.82
C ILE A 77 62.31 -65.99 27.61
N SER A 78 61.90 -66.67 26.54
CA SER A 78 62.46 -67.97 26.12
C SER A 78 62.76 -67.95 24.64
N GLN A 79 63.75 -68.71 24.17
CA GLN A 79 64.17 -68.71 22.78
C GLN A 79 64.58 -70.10 22.28
N THR A 80 64.35 -70.34 20.99
CA THR A 80 64.73 -71.55 20.26
C THR A 80 65.37 -71.12 18.95
N ALA A 81 66.56 -71.63 18.61
CA ALA A 81 67.25 -71.30 17.38
C ALA A 81 67.81 -72.55 16.69
N THR A 82 67.67 -72.61 15.37
CA THR A 82 68.33 -73.57 14.48
C THR A 82 69.17 -72.81 13.46
N ALA A 83 69.93 -73.51 12.61
CA ALA A 83 70.67 -72.87 11.53
C ALA A 83 69.76 -72.25 10.44
N GLN A 84 68.45 -72.55 10.45
CA GLN A 84 67.49 -72.13 9.42
C GLN A 84 66.42 -71.16 9.93
N ALA A 85 66.12 -71.13 11.23
CA ALA A 85 65.10 -70.26 11.82
C ALA A 85 65.37 -69.98 13.30
N ALA A 86 64.83 -68.87 13.82
CA ALA A 86 64.82 -68.57 15.25
C ALA A 86 63.44 -68.10 15.73
N ALA A 87 63.13 -68.42 16.98
CA ALA A 87 61.87 -68.06 17.62
C ALA A 87 62.12 -67.62 19.07
N MET A 88 61.44 -66.57 19.50
CA MET A 88 61.40 -66.09 20.87
C MET A 88 59.95 -66.05 21.36
N THR A 89 59.71 -66.46 22.60
CA THR A 89 58.41 -66.29 23.27
C THR A 89 58.59 -65.44 24.51
N VAL A 90 57.80 -64.38 24.62
CA VAL A 90 57.68 -63.53 25.80
C VAL A 90 56.35 -63.85 26.47
N ASN A 91 56.37 -64.62 27.55
CA ASN A 91 55.17 -64.94 28.33
C ASN A 91 55.00 -63.89 29.44
N GLN A 92 54.09 -62.95 29.25
CA GLN A 92 53.70 -61.93 30.22
C GLN A 92 52.50 -62.40 31.05
N SER A 93 52.58 -62.23 32.37
CA SER A 93 51.51 -62.56 33.32
C SER A 93 50.86 -61.34 33.98
N SER A 94 51.49 -60.16 33.93
CA SER A 94 50.90 -58.90 34.41
C SER A 94 50.11 -58.16 33.32
N GLN A 95 49.17 -57.29 33.70
CA GLN A 95 48.42 -56.47 32.72
C GLN A 95 49.30 -55.48 31.96
N ARG A 96 50.36 -54.98 32.60
CA ARG A 96 51.40 -54.15 31.97
C ARG A 96 52.79 -54.71 32.33
N ALA A 97 53.72 -54.72 31.40
CA ALA A 97 55.13 -54.99 31.66
C ALA A 97 56.03 -54.08 30.82
N ILE A 98 57.23 -53.79 31.33
CA ILE A 98 58.28 -53.04 30.64
C ILE A 98 59.51 -53.96 30.54
N ILE A 99 60.03 -54.12 29.32
CA ILE A 99 61.24 -54.88 29.01
C ILE A 99 62.21 -53.91 28.34
N ASN A 100 63.37 -53.72 28.96
CA ASN A 100 64.49 -53.00 28.36
C ASN A 100 65.29 -53.98 27.49
N TRP A 101 65.80 -53.52 26.36
CA TRP A 101 66.58 -54.30 25.40
C TRP A 101 67.85 -53.54 24.99
N ASP A 102 68.98 -54.24 24.87
CA ASP A 102 70.23 -53.68 24.33
C ASP A 102 70.08 -53.44 22.81
N SER A 103 69.39 -54.35 22.11
CA SER A 103 68.93 -54.16 20.74
C SER A 103 67.67 -54.98 20.45
N PHE A 104 66.78 -54.48 19.60
CA PHE A 104 65.54 -55.16 19.21
C PHE A 104 65.51 -55.36 17.69
N ASN A 105 66.26 -56.35 17.23
CA ASN A 105 66.39 -56.69 15.81
C ASN A 105 65.82 -58.10 15.56
N LEU A 106 65.10 -58.28 14.45
CA LEU A 106 64.60 -59.58 14.00
C LEU A 106 65.10 -59.85 12.57
N GLY A 107 65.81 -60.95 12.36
CA GLY A 107 66.18 -61.45 11.04
C GLY A 107 64.99 -61.99 10.20
N THR A 108 65.20 -62.19 8.90
CA THR A 108 64.15 -62.66 7.95
C THR A 108 63.54 -64.02 8.29
N ALA A 109 64.27 -64.89 8.97
CA ALA A 109 63.84 -66.20 9.46
C ALA A 109 63.67 -66.23 10.99
N ALA A 110 63.57 -65.06 11.62
CA ALA A 110 63.34 -64.89 13.04
C ALA A 110 61.86 -64.58 13.36
N SER A 111 61.41 -64.94 14.56
CA SER A 111 60.07 -64.64 15.04
C SER A 111 60.05 -64.36 16.55
N ILE A 112 59.14 -63.50 16.99
CA ILE A 112 58.85 -63.24 18.40
C ILE A 112 57.34 -63.31 18.65
N ASN A 113 56.94 -64.01 19.71
CA ASN A 113 55.55 -64.16 20.12
C ASN A 113 55.35 -63.65 21.55
N PHE A 114 54.53 -62.61 21.73
CA PHE A 114 54.14 -62.09 23.03
C PHE A 114 52.82 -62.74 23.48
N VAL A 115 52.90 -63.65 24.44
CA VAL A 115 51.74 -64.25 25.11
C VAL A 115 51.39 -63.41 26.32
N GLN A 116 50.23 -62.76 26.32
CA GLN A 116 49.79 -61.82 27.35
C GLN A 116 48.44 -62.25 27.97
N PRO A 117 48.05 -61.75 29.15
CA PRO A 117 46.85 -62.23 29.85
C PRO A 117 45.52 -62.01 29.11
N ASN A 118 45.41 -60.96 28.30
CA ASN A 118 44.22 -60.60 27.52
C ASN A 118 44.56 -59.55 26.46
N ALA A 119 43.61 -59.24 25.56
CA ALA A 119 43.80 -58.26 24.48
C ALA A 119 44.06 -56.81 24.94
N GLN A 120 43.77 -56.49 26.20
CA GLN A 120 44.00 -55.17 26.80
C GLN A 120 45.31 -55.09 27.60
N ALA A 121 46.08 -56.18 27.67
CA ALA A 121 47.39 -56.18 28.31
C ALA A 121 48.43 -55.59 27.36
N VAL A 122 49.47 -54.94 27.90
CA VAL A 122 50.49 -54.24 27.10
C VAL A 122 51.92 -54.58 27.55
N THR A 123 52.82 -54.79 26.59
CA THR A 123 54.27 -54.88 26.81
C THR A 123 54.95 -53.66 26.20
N LEU A 124 55.69 -52.89 27.00
CA LEU A 124 56.61 -51.86 26.50
C LEU A 124 58.00 -52.46 26.31
N ASN A 125 58.43 -52.58 25.06
CA ASN A 125 59.79 -52.91 24.67
C ASN A 125 60.55 -51.60 24.46
N ARG A 126 61.42 -51.24 25.40
CA ARG A 126 62.25 -50.03 25.36
C ARG A 126 63.66 -50.43 24.94
N VAL A 127 64.17 -49.83 23.87
CA VAL A 127 65.48 -50.18 23.28
C VAL A 127 66.49 -49.09 23.61
N ASN A 128 67.67 -49.51 24.05
CA ASN A 128 68.80 -48.64 24.38
C ASN A 128 69.96 -48.82 23.37
N ASP A 129 69.61 -48.88 22.09
CA ASP A 129 70.54 -48.99 20.96
C ASP A 129 70.69 -47.60 20.29
N ASN A 130 71.92 -47.25 19.88
CA ASN A 130 72.17 -46.07 19.04
C ASN A 130 71.76 -46.30 17.58
N ASN A 131 71.35 -47.53 17.23
CA ASN A 131 70.83 -47.92 15.92
C ASN A 131 69.29 -48.08 15.95
N PRO A 132 68.59 -47.82 14.82
CA PRO A 132 67.17 -48.13 14.70
C PRO A 132 66.90 -49.63 14.86
N SER A 133 65.76 -49.98 15.46
CA SER A 133 65.30 -51.38 15.56
C SER A 133 64.96 -51.92 14.15
N GLN A 134 65.68 -52.95 13.69
CA GLN A 134 65.53 -53.55 12.36
C GLN A 134 64.68 -54.82 12.43
N ILE A 135 63.43 -54.74 12.00
CA ILE A 135 62.47 -55.84 11.99
C ILE A 135 62.35 -56.38 10.56
N PHE A 136 62.89 -57.57 10.30
CA PHE A 136 62.72 -58.31 9.04
C PHE A 136 61.85 -59.56 9.23
N GLY A 137 61.73 -60.04 10.46
CA GLY A 137 61.00 -61.26 10.83
C GLY A 137 59.55 -61.02 11.25
N ARG A 138 59.00 -61.98 12.01
CA ARG A 138 57.59 -61.96 12.45
C ARG A 138 57.43 -61.56 13.91
N ILE A 139 56.48 -60.67 14.21
CA ILE A 139 56.02 -60.33 15.56
C ILE A 139 54.56 -60.78 15.70
N THR A 140 54.21 -61.56 16.72
CA THR A 140 52.83 -61.91 17.05
C THR A 140 52.47 -61.58 18.49
N SER A 141 51.21 -61.21 18.75
CA SER A 141 50.68 -61.10 20.12
C SER A 141 49.16 -61.22 20.18
N ASN A 142 48.66 -61.74 21.31
CA ASN A 142 47.22 -61.70 21.61
C ASN A 142 46.76 -60.40 22.30
N GLY A 143 47.67 -59.45 22.58
CA GLY A 143 47.38 -58.12 23.12
C GLY A 143 48.32 -57.05 22.58
N GLN A 144 48.56 -55.97 23.35
CA GLN A 144 49.21 -54.76 22.86
C GLN A 144 50.74 -54.82 23.00
N VAL A 145 51.46 -54.41 21.94
CA VAL A 145 52.92 -54.36 21.91
C VAL A 145 53.36 -52.93 21.63
N PHE A 146 54.13 -52.33 22.53
CA PHE A 146 54.76 -51.03 22.32
C PHE A 146 56.26 -51.26 22.08
N LEU A 147 56.84 -50.57 21.10
CA LEU A 147 58.26 -50.59 20.76
C LEU A 147 58.76 -49.14 20.69
N SER A 148 59.61 -48.76 21.65
CA SER A 148 60.18 -47.42 21.78
C SER A 148 61.70 -47.50 21.61
N ASN A 149 62.22 -46.86 20.57
CA ASN A 149 63.65 -46.74 20.30
C ASN A 149 63.96 -45.31 19.80
N PRO A 150 64.64 -44.45 20.58
CA PRO A 150 65.00 -43.08 20.19
C PRO A 150 65.75 -42.94 18.86
N SER A 151 66.48 -43.98 18.47
CA SER A 151 67.22 -44.06 17.20
C SER A 151 66.32 -44.39 16.00
N GLY A 152 65.13 -44.95 16.24
CA GLY A 152 64.09 -45.23 15.25
C GLY A 152 63.65 -46.69 15.20
N VAL A 153 62.67 -46.98 14.35
CA VAL A 153 62.13 -48.33 14.09
C VAL A 153 61.94 -48.52 12.59
N TYR A 154 62.50 -49.60 12.04
CA TYR A 154 62.40 -49.99 10.64
C TYR A 154 61.79 -51.38 10.51
N PHE A 155 60.65 -51.48 9.82
CA PHE A 155 60.07 -52.76 9.40
C PHE A 155 60.38 -52.96 7.92
N SER A 156 61.11 -54.01 7.57
CA SER A 156 61.49 -54.31 6.17
C SER A 156 60.33 -54.92 5.38
N PRO A 157 60.46 -55.10 4.05
CA PRO A 157 59.41 -55.70 3.21
C PRO A 157 59.03 -57.13 3.58
N THR A 158 59.86 -57.86 4.33
CA THR A 158 59.55 -59.22 4.83
C THR A 158 58.89 -59.22 6.21
N ALA A 159 58.83 -58.07 6.89
CA ALA A 159 58.32 -57.96 8.25
C ALA A 159 56.81 -58.24 8.31
N SER A 160 56.38 -58.96 9.33
CA SER A 160 54.97 -59.28 9.57
C SER A 160 54.63 -59.13 11.06
N VAL A 161 53.80 -58.15 11.39
CA VAL A 161 53.35 -57.85 12.75
C VAL A 161 51.84 -58.11 12.83
N ASP A 162 51.43 -58.94 13.79
CA ASP A 162 50.04 -59.34 14.01
C ASP A 162 49.74 -59.37 15.52
N VAL A 163 49.18 -58.28 16.05
CA VAL A 163 49.08 -57.99 17.49
C VAL A 163 47.69 -57.48 17.85
N GLY A 164 47.32 -57.43 19.14
CA GLY A 164 46.09 -56.78 19.59
C GLY A 164 46.09 -55.27 19.30
N ALA A 165 47.20 -54.58 19.60
CA ALA A 165 47.48 -53.21 19.16
C ALA A 165 49.00 -52.97 19.08
N LEU A 166 49.45 -52.01 18.27
CA LEU A 166 50.86 -51.64 18.14
C LEU A 166 51.08 -50.16 18.45
N VAL A 167 52.11 -49.85 19.24
CA VAL A 167 52.78 -48.53 19.17
C VAL A 167 54.21 -48.76 18.72
N ALA A 168 54.65 -48.10 17.65
CA ALA A 168 56.06 -48.07 17.26
C ALA A 168 56.52 -46.60 17.24
N THR A 169 57.56 -46.28 18.01
CA THR A 169 57.88 -44.89 18.32
C THR A 169 59.37 -44.61 18.50
N SER A 170 59.78 -43.39 18.14
CA SER A 170 61.09 -42.82 18.55
C SER A 170 60.98 -41.95 19.80
N HIS A 171 59.77 -41.64 20.25
CA HIS A 171 59.52 -40.91 21.50
C HIS A 171 59.63 -41.84 22.71
N GLY A 172 60.08 -41.29 23.83
CA GLY A 172 60.07 -41.96 25.13
C GLY A 172 58.72 -41.89 25.82
N ILE A 173 58.48 -42.83 26.73
CA ILE A 173 57.42 -42.75 27.74
C ILE A 173 58.01 -43.14 29.10
N SER A 174 57.69 -42.37 30.14
CA SER A 174 58.15 -42.64 31.51
C SER A 174 57.47 -43.90 32.07
N ASP A 175 58.19 -44.63 32.94
CA ASP A 175 57.64 -45.82 33.60
C ASP A 175 56.33 -45.51 34.35
N ALA A 176 56.24 -44.33 34.98
CA ALA A 176 55.05 -43.89 35.70
C ALA A 176 53.84 -43.69 34.77
N ASN A 177 54.02 -42.94 33.67
CA ASN A 177 52.96 -42.71 32.67
C ASN A 177 52.47 -44.03 32.06
N PHE A 178 53.41 -44.88 31.60
CA PHE A 178 53.06 -46.18 31.02
C PHE A 178 52.32 -47.09 32.01
N MET A 179 52.80 -47.22 33.25
CA MET A 179 52.17 -48.09 34.24
C MET A 179 50.80 -47.57 34.70
N ALA A 180 50.60 -46.24 34.75
CA ALA A 180 49.30 -45.61 34.98
C ALA A 180 48.31 -45.81 33.82
N GLY A 181 48.79 -46.08 32.60
CA GLY A 181 47.98 -46.08 31.39
C GLY A 181 47.79 -44.69 30.76
N ASN A 182 48.57 -43.69 31.20
CA ASN A 182 48.64 -42.38 30.59
C ASN A 182 49.64 -42.44 29.41
N TYR A 183 49.16 -42.66 28.19
CA TYR A 183 50.02 -42.86 27.02
C TYR A 183 50.44 -41.53 26.37
N GLN A 184 51.19 -40.74 27.14
CA GLN A 184 51.87 -39.52 26.72
C GLN A 184 53.31 -39.85 26.32
N PHE A 185 53.62 -39.65 25.03
CA PHE A 185 54.93 -39.89 24.45
C PHE A 185 55.65 -38.57 24.21
N GLU A 186 56.87 -38.45 24.72
CA GLU A 186 57.68 -37.24 24.69
C GLU A 186 58.94 -37.48 23.85
N ARG A 187 59.21 -36.55 22.93
CA ARG A 187 60.34 -36.68 22.01
C ARG A 187 61.69 -36.64 22.71
N ASN A 188 61.85 -35.75 23.69
CA ASN A 188 63.09 -35.56 24.47
C ASN A 188 64.35 -35.47 23.58
N GLY A 189 64.26 -34.73 22.47
CA GLY A 189 65.34 -34.52 21.51
C GLY A 189 65.57 -35.64 20.48
N ALA A 190 64.88 -36.78 20.55
CA ALA A 190 65.03 -37.89 19.62
C ALA A 190 64.81 -37.47 18.14
N THR A 191 65.63 -37.98 17.23
CA THR A 191 65.52 -37.74 15.78
C THR A 191 65.25 -39.01 14.97
N GLY A 192 65.04 -40.14 15.65
CA GLY A 192 64.76 -41.43 15.01
C GLY A 192 63.48 -41.39 14.17
N LYS A 193 63.48 -42.17 13.09
CA LYS A 193 62.33 -42.30 12.17
C LYS A 193 61.55 -43.58 12.47
N VAL A 194 60.26 -43.59 12.17
CA VAL A 194 59.48 -44.84 12.11
C VAL A 194 59.15 -45.13 10.65
N VAL A 195 59.72 -46.21 10.11
CA VAL A 195 59.59 -46.58 8.69
C VAL A 195 59.02 -47.99 8.60
N ASN A 196 57.86 -48.14 7.95
CA ASN A 196 57.26 -49.44 7.66
C ASN A 196 57.26 -49.72 6.16
N GLU A 197 57.91 -50.80 5.73
CA GLU A 197 57.83 -51.39 4.38
C GLU A 197 57.12 -52.77 4.40
N GLY A 198 56.87 -53.32 5.60
CA GLY A 198 56.25 -54.62 5.81
C GLY A 198 54.74 -54.57 6.07
N ARG A 199 54.20 -55.63 6.68
CA ARG A 199 52.78 -55.74 7.02
C ARG A 199 52.58 -55.62 8.53
N ILE A 200 51.76 -54.66 8.95
CA ILE A 200 51.34 -54.46 10.34
C ILE A 200 49.82 -54.64 10.45
N SER A 201 49.37 -55.47 11.38
CA SER A 201 47.96 -55.73 11.66
C SER A 201 47.68 -55.63 13.16
N ALA A 202 46.61 -54.90 13.51
CA ALA A 202 45.99 -54.90 14.82
C ALA A 202 44.76 -55.82 14.85
N GLY A 203 44.36 -56.24 16.05
CA GLY A 203 43.14 -57.01 16.30
C GLY A 203 41.86 -56.18 16.07
N LEU A 204 40.71 -56.86 16.15
CA LEU A 204 39.40 -56.20 16.04
C LEU A 204 39.21 -55.18 17.18
N GLY A 205 38.90 -53.93 16.87
CA GLY A 205 38.81 -52.82 17.84
C GLY A 205 40.17 -52.29 18.32
N GLY A 206 41.28 -52.88 17.85
CA GLY A 206 42.64 -52.48 18.19
C GLY A 206 43.10 -51.22 17.45
N TYR A 207 44.36 -50.84 17.67
CA TYR A 207 44.95 -49.67 17.01
C TYR A 207 46.40 -49.88 16.60
N VAL A 208 46.85 -49.09 15.63
CA VAL A 208 48.28 -48.96 15.28
C VAL A 208 48.66 -47.49 15.37
N ALA A 209 49.64 -47.16 16.22
CA ALA A 209 50.19 -45.82 16.36
C ALA A 209 51.66 -45.79 15.95
N LEU A 210 52.00 -45.02 14.92
CA LEU A 210 53.37 -44.81 14.43
C LEU A 210 53.79 -43.37 14.76
N LEU A 211 54.71 -43.21 15.72
CA LEU A 211 54.95 -41.93 16.42
C LEU A 211 56.42 -41.50 16.32
N ALA A 212 56.73 -40.46 15.54
CA ALA A 212 58.10 -39.96 15.39
C ALA A 212 58.11 -38.55 14.76
N PRO A 213 59.21 -37.80 14.82
CA PRO A 213 59.35 -36.56 14.05
C PRO A 213 59.21 -36.81 12.53
N GLU A 214 59.59 -38.00 12.07
CA GLU A 214 59.35 -38.48 10.72
C GLU A 214 58.81 -39.91 10.70
N VAL A 215 57.65 -40.09 10.07
CA VAL A 215 56.96 -41.39 9.92
C VAL A 215 56.77 -41.69 8.43
N GLN A 216 57.24 -42.84 7.96
CA GLN A 216 57.03 -43.30 6.58
C GLN A 216 56.35 -44.67 6.54
N ASN A 217 55.31 -44.82 5.72
CA ASN A 217 54.65 -46.10 5.46
C ASN A 217 54.68 -46.44 3.95
N ALA A 218 55.63 -47.26 3.54
CA ALA A 218 55.66 -47.95 2.24
C ALA A 218 55.13 -49.40 2.32
N GLY A 219 54.65 -49.83 3.48
CA GLY A 219 54.02 -51.12 3.73
C GLY A 219 52.50 -51.02 3.94
N VAL A 220 51.92 -52.08 4.51
CA VAL A 220 50.48 -52.16 4.81
C VAL A 220 50.26 -52.05 6.31
N VAL A 221 49.39 -51.13 6.73
CA VAL A 221 48.91 -51.02 8.12
C VAL A 221 47.41 -51.31 8.16
N LEU A 222 46.95 -52.19 9.07
CA LEU A 222 45.55 -52.62 9.17
C LEU A 222 45.03 -52.58 10.62
N ALA A 223 43.88 -51.95 10.88
CA ALA A 223 43.17 -51.97 12.17
C ALA A 223 41.64 -52.06 11.98
N ARG A 224 41.07 -53.26 12.09
CA ARG A 224 39.64 -53.51 11.79
C ARG A 224 38.73 -53.00 12.91
N ALA A 225 37.68 -52.23 12.56
CA ALA A 225 36.80 -51.53 13.51
C ALA A 225 37.56 -50.72 14.57
N GLY A 226 38.73 -50.20 14.19
CA GLY A 226 39.74 -49.63 15.08
C GLY A 226 40.40 -48.41 14.46
N THR A 227 41.56 -48.01 14.98
CA THR A 227 42.18 -46.73 14.61
C THR A 227 43.63 -46.91 14.15
N VAL A 228 44.00 -46.26 13.04
CA VAL A 228 45.41 -46.05 12.69
C VAL A 228 45.76 -44.58 12.91
N ALA A 229 46.79 -44.32 13.71
CA ALA A 229 47.35 -42.99 13.94
C ALA A 229 48.80 -42.95 13.46
N LEU A 230 49.12 -42.03 12.55
CA LEU A 230 50.50 -41.62 12.27
C LEU A 230 50.63 -40.20 12.81
N ALA A 231 51.60 -39.94 13.68
CA ALA A 231 51.71 -38.63 14.32
C ALA A 231 53.14 -38.17 14.50
N ALA A 232 53.35 -36.87 14.28
CA ALA A 232 54.63 -36.21 14.38
C ALA A 232 54.46 -34.85 15.09
N GLY A 233 55.12 -34.71 16.24
CA GLY A 233 55.03 -33.57 17.15
C GLY A 233 56.08 -33.68 18.26
N GLU A 234 56.08 -32.75 19.22
CA GLU A 234 57.02 -32.79 20.35
C GLU A 234 56.53 -33.69 21.49
N VAL A 235 55.25 -33.55 21.84
CA VAL A 235 54.50 -34.45 22.74
C VAL A 235 53.29 -34.96 21.99
N ILE A 236 53.08 -36.28 22.03
CA ILE A 236 51.94 -36.96 21.42
C ILE A 236 51.20 -37.76 22.50
N SER A 237 49.93 -37.44 22.75
CA SER A 237 49.10 -38.15 23.73
C SER A 237 48.03 -38.98 23.03
N LEU A 238 47.99 -40.28 23.34
CA LEU A 238 47.00 -41.22 22.81
C LEU A 238 45.76 -41.28 23.73
N GLN A 239 44.59 -40.92 23.19
CA GLN A 239 43.33 -40.94 23.95
C GLN A 239 42.66 -42.32 23.83
N VAL A 240 43.06 -43.25 24.70
CA VAL A 240 42.53 -44.62 24.70
C VAL A 240 41.26 -44.71 25.56
N GLN A 241 40.16 -45.20 24.97
CA GLN A 241 38.87 -45.40 25.63
C GLN A 241 38.33 -46.80 25.30
N GLY A 242 37.89 -47.56 26.31
CA GLY A 242 37.35 -48.92 26.12
C GLY A 242 38.34 -49.94 25.54
N GLY A 243 39.63 -49.59 25.43
CA GLY A 243 40.67 -50.41 24.80
C GLY A 243 40.98 -50.06 23.34
N GLY A 244 40.19 -49.18 22.72
CA GLY A 244 40.46 -48.60 21.40
C GLY A 244 40.99 -47.16 21.51
N LEU A 245 41.56 -46.64 20.42
CA LEU A 245 42.08 -45.26 20.34
C LEU A 245 40.99 -44.33 19.79
N ALA A 246 40.44 -43.45 20.62
CA ALA A 246 39.37 -42.52 20.26
C ALA A 246 39.88 -41.25 19.55
N GLY A 247 41.13 -40.86 19.81
CA GLY A 247 41.76 -39.67 19.26
C GLY A 247 43.22 -39.53 19.67
N ILE A 248 43.87 -38.48 19.18
CA ILE A 248 45.22 -38.08 19.58
C ILE A 248 45.25 -36.57 19.82
N THR A 249 46.21 -36.11 20.62
CA THR A 249 46.61 -34.68 20.65
C THR A 249 48.11 -34.58 20.43
N THR A 250 48.52 -33.57 19.69
CA THR A 250 49.91 -33.33 19.27
C THR A 250 50.29 -31.90 19.63
N THR A 251 51.47 -31.71 20.23
CA THR A 251 52.01 -30.37 20.50
C THR A 251 53.02 -29.96 19.41
N PRO A 252 53.08 -28.67 19.04
CA PRO A 252 53.94 -28.22 17.95
C PRO A 252 55.43 -28.47 18.18
N ASN A 253 56.10 -29.05 17.19
CA ASN A 253 57.53 -29.33 17.19
C ASN A 253 58.36 -28.13 16.70
N ALA A 254 59.52 -27.87 17.31
CA ALA A 254 60.47 -26.85 16.86
C ALA A 254 61.27 -27.25 15.61
N ILE A 255 61.23 -28.53 15.22
CA ILE A 255 61.86 -29.11 14.02
C ILE A 255 60.76 -29.52 13.04
N ALA A 256 61.01 -29.35 11.73
CA ALA A 256 60.13 -29.80 10.67
C ALA A 256 59.71 -31.27 10.84
N THR A 257 58.40 -31.54 10.74
CA THR A 257 57.81 -32.88 10.90
C THR A 257 57.31 -33.42 9.56
N LEU A 258 57.42 -34.73 9.33
CA LEU A 258 56.97 -35.38 8.10
C LEU A 258 56.19 -36.66 8.38
N ILE A 259 55.02 -36.80 7.78
CA ILE A 259 54.31 -38.07 7.63
C ILE A 259 54.19 -38.38 6.14
N GLU A 260 54.65 -39.55 5.71
CA GLU A 260 54.58 -39.98 4.31
C GLU A 260 53.95 -41.39 4.19
N ASN A 261 52.79 -41.51 3.53
CA ASN A 261 52.17 -42.79 3.21
C ASN A 261 52.27 -43.08 1.71
N LYS A 262 53.03 -44.12 1.36
CA LYS A 262 53.34 -44.57 -0.02
C LYS A 262 52.56 -45.79 -0.48
N LEU A 263 52.08 -46.65 0.43
CA LEU A 263 51.37 -47.88 0.07
C LEU A 263 49.94 -47.95 0.62
N ALA A 264 49.70 -48.42 1.85
CA ALA A 264 48.33 -48.59 2.35
C ALA A 264 48.18 -48.47 3.87
N VAL A 265 47.14 -47.74 4.28
CA VAL A 265 46.61 -47.71 5.65
C VAL A 265 45.12 -48.05 5.59
N GLN A 266 44.69 -49.06 6.33
CA GLN A 266 43.33 -49.60 6.29
C GLN A 266 42.74 -49.66 7.71
N ALA A 267 41.63 -48.95 7.93
CA ALA A 267 40.85 -48.99 9.15
C ALA A 267 39.35 -49.19 8.83
N PRO A 268 38.95 -50.33 8.26
CA PRO A 268 37.56 -50.57 7.88
C PRO A 268 36.65 -50.51 9.11
N ASP A 269 35.47 -49.92 8.95
CA ASP A 269 34.53 -49.56 10.03
C ASP A 269 35.14 -48.65 11.14
N GLY A 270 36.27 -47.99 10.87
CA GLY A 270 37.12 -47.34 11.87
C GLY A 270 37.60 -45.93 11.50
N GLN A 271 38.77 -45.56 12.01
CA GLN A 271 39.32 -44.20 11.90
C GLN A 271 40.80 -44.19 11.48
N ILE A 272 41.18 -43.21 10.65
CA ILE A 272 42.57 -42.92 10.27
C ILE A 272 42.89 -41.48 10.67
N ILE A 273 44.00 -41.26 11.36
CA ILE A 273 44.48 -39.94 11.76
C ILE A 273 45.94 -39.78 11.32
N LEU A 274 46.22 -38.73 10.55
CA LEU A 274 47.58 -38.26 10.27
C LEU A 274 47.68 -36.84 10.86
N SER A 275 48.54 -36.62 11.86
CA SER A 275 48.74 -35.30 12.49
C SER A 275 50.23 -34.94 12.56
N ALA A 276 50.66 -33.95 11.78
CA ALA A 276 52.05 -33.48 11.71
C ALA A 276 52.11 -31.98 12.04
N VAL A 277 52.51 -31.66 13.27
CA VAL A 277 52.34 -30.30 13.83
C VAL A 277 53.68 -29.67 14.18
N ALA A 278 53.99 -28.52 13.59
CA ALA A 278 55.18 -27.74 13.84
C ALA A 278 54.89 -26.33 14.39
N LEU A 279 55.88 -25.74 15.05
CA LEU A 279 55.78 -24.49 15.82
C LEU A 279 55.94 -23.22 14.96
N ASN A 280 56.71 -23.28 13.88
CA ASN A 280 57.10 -22.10 13.08
C ASN A 280 56.78 -22.31 11.59
N LYS A 281 56.18 -21.29 10.93
CA LYS A 281 55.90 -21.30 9.47
C LYS A 281 57.14 -21.60 8.59
N LEU A 282 58.35 -21.29 9.06
CA LEU A 282 59.62 -21.60 8.36
C LEU A 282 60.02 -23.09 8.38
N GLN A 283 59.38 -23.90 9.23
CA GLN A 283 59.58 -25.33 9.36
C GLN A 283 58.21 -26.01 9.44
N ALA A 284 57.49 -26.05 8.31
CA ALA A 284 56.14 -26.57 8.24
C ALA A 284 56.03 -28.04 8.70
N GLY A 285 54.92 -28.39 9.35
CA GLY A 285 54.51 -29.78 9.46
C GLY A 285 53.95 -30.29 8.12
N VAL A 286 54.43 -31.43 7.64
CA VAL A 286 54.14 -31.94 6.29
C VAL A 286 53.46 -33.30 6.33
N ILE A 287 52.34 -33.44 5.63
CA ILE A 287 51.74 -34.74 5.27
C ILE A 287 51.86 -34.96 3.76
N LYS A 288 52.36 -36.12 3.35
CA LYS A 288 52.37 -36.60 1.96
C LYS A 288 51.68 -37.94 1.85
N ASN A 289 50.56 -38.00 1.12
CA ASN A 289 49.89 -39.26 0.81
C ASN A 289 50.00 -39.56 -0.69
N SER A 290 50.68 -40.64 -1.05
CA SER A 290 50.70 -41.23 -2.39
C SER A 290 50.15 -42.67 -2.43
N GLY A 291 49.95 -43.29 -1.27
CA GLY A 291 49.25 -44.58 -1.12
C GLY A 291 47.76 -44.46 -0.83
N SER A 292 47.15 -45.54 -0.33
CA SER A 292 45.75 -45.56 0.09
C SER A 292 45.55 -45.31 1.59
N LEU A 293 44.43 -44.68 1.93
CA LEU A 293 43.87 -44.50 3.28
C LEU A 293 42.40 -44.96 3.22
N GLU A 294 42.07 -46.10 3.83
CA GLU A 294 40.78 -46.77 3.60
C GLU A 294 40.03 -47.05 4.91
N ALA A 295 38.94 -46.31 5.14
CA ALA A 295 38.01 -46.45 6.26
C ALA A 295 36.61 -46.91 5.81
N ASN A 296 36.55 -47.83 4.84
CA ASN A 296 35.30 -48.34 4.27
C ASN A 296 34.50 -49.21 5.28
N SER A 297 33.18 -49.16 5.23
CA SER A 297 32.26 -50.05 5.93
C SER A 297 31.54 -50.99 4.96
N LEU A 298 31.29 -52.23 5.39
CA LEU A 298 30.51 -53.23 4.66
C LEU A 298 29.04 -53.30 5.09
N VAL A 299 28.67 -52.67 6.22
CA VAL A 299 27.33 -52.82 6.84
C VAL A 299 26.74 -51.53 7.40
N ALA A 300 27.54 -50.47 7.56
CA ALA A 300 27.16 -49.23 8.22
C ALA A 300 27.54 -48.01 7.38
N LYS A 301 27.69 -46.85 8.03
CA LYS A 301 28.25 -45.63 7.43
C LYS A 301 29.77 -45.79 7.28
N GLY A 302 30.35 -45.19 6.24
CA GLY A 302 31.79 -45.09 6.10
C GLY A 302 32.46 -44.42 7.32
N GLY A 303 33.72 -44.79 7.57
CA GLY A 303 34.50 -44.33 8.70
C GLY A 303 35.03 -42.89 8.58
N LYS A 304 36.07 -42.58 9.35
CA LYS A 304 36.62 -41.23 9.51
C LYS A 304 38.09 -41.16 9.10
N ILE A 305 38.47 -40.16 8.32
CA ILE A 305 39.85 -39.91 7.91
C ILE A 305 40.19 -38.43 8.13
N TYR A 306 41.23 -38.17 8.92
CA TYR A 306 41.66 -36.82 9.30
C TYR A 306 43.14 -36.62 8.97
N LEU A 307 43.45 -35.59 8.17
CA LEU A 307 44.82 -35.17 7.82
C LEU A 307 45.04 -33.73 8.31
N GLU A 308 45.85 -33.57 9.35
CA GLU A 308 46.11 -32.31 10.05
C GLU A 308 47.61 -31.95 9.96
N ALA A 309 47.95 -30.90 9.22
CA ALA A 309 49.32 -30.37 9.12
C ALA A 309 49.32 -28.96 8.53
N ASP A 310 50.49 -28.31 8.49
CA ASP A 310 50.64 -26.99 7.86
C ASP A 310 50.68 -27.07 6.32
N ASP A 311 51.31 -28.12 5.77
CA ASP A 311 51.35 -28.45 4.33
C ASP A 311 50.91 -29.91 4.11
N ILE A 312 49.80 -30.10 3.39
CA ILE A 312 49.25 -31.43 3.06
C ILE A 312 49.26 -31.62 1.54
N THR A 313 49.93 -32.67 1.08
CA THR A 313 49.96 -33.06 -0.34
C THR A 313 49.36 -34.46 -0.53
N LEU A 314 48.26 -34.53 -1.28
CA LEU A 314 47.69 -35.75 -1.85
C LEU A 314 48.25 -35.90 -3.27
N ALA A 315 49.23 -36.78 -3.42
CA ALA A 315 49.93 -36.99 -4.69
C ALA A 315 49.07 -37.70 -5.73
N ALA A 316 49.49 -37.71 -6.99
CA ALA A 316 48.74 -38.24 -8.14
C ALA A 316 48.23 -39.70 -8.01
N THR A 317 48.78 -40.51 -7.11
CA THR A 317 48.34 -41.90 -6.83
C THR A 317 47.55 -42.07 -5.53
N SER A 318 47.32 -40.99 -4.78
CA SER A 318 46.60 -40.95 -3.51
C SER A 318 45.18 -41.51 -3.65
N ARG A 319 44.81 -42.47 -2.79
CA ARG A 319 43.46 -43.06 -2.76
C ARG A 319 42.87 -43.03 -1.35
N ILE A 320 42.02 -42.06 -1.06
CA ILE A 320 41.33 -41.95 0.23
C ILE A 320 39.90 -42.46 0.08
N GLU A 321 39.47 -43.42 0.89
CA GLU A 321 38.10 -43.96 0.84
C GLU A 321 37.46 -44.09 2.21
N ALA A 322 36.20 -43.68 2.32
CA ALA A 322 35.36 -43.82 3.49
C ALA A 322 33.92 -44.13 3.04
N LYS A 323 33.72 -45.22 2.31
CA LYS A 323 32.42 -45.64 1.75
C LYS A 323 31.59 -46.46 2.76
N GLY A 324 30.27 -46.52 2.59
CA GLY A 324 29.43 -47.45 3.36
C GLY A 324 28.00 -47.60 2.83
N PRO A 325 27.33 -48.75 3.00
CA PRO A 325 25.99 -48.98 2.45
C PRO A 325 24.91 -48.06 3.01
N THR A 326 24.97 -47.70 4.29
CA THR A 326 23.97 -46.81 4.94
C THR A 326 24.38 -45.34 4.95
N GLY A 327 25.52 -45.00 4.36
CA GLY A 327 25.99 -43.64 4.19
C GLY A 327 27.48 -43.53 3.92
N GLY A 328 27.89 -42.46 3.24
CA GLY A 328 29.28 -42.09 3.07
C GLY A 328 29.91 -41.54 4.36
N GLY A 329 31.22 -41.73 4.54
CA GLY A 329 31.96 -41.37 5.75
C GLY A 329 32.36 -39.90 5.84
N THR A 330 33.46 -39.61 6.53
CA THR A 330 34.00 -38.25 6.69
C THR A 330 35.50 -38.22 6.39
N VAL A 331 35.90 -37.31 5.51
CA VAL A 331 37.30 -37.05 5.15
C VAL A 331 37.58 -35.56 5.33
N LEU A 332 38.44 -35.19 6.27
CA LEU A 332 38.89 -33.81 6.47
C LEU A 332 40.38 -33.69 6.18
N VAL A 333 40.74 -32.72 5.36
CA VAL A 333 42.12 -32.47 4.92
C VAL A 333 42.43 -31.00 5.15
N GLY A 334 43.19 -30.71 6.20
CA GLY A 334 43.63 -29.35 6.54
C GLY A 334 42.59 -28.46 7.22
N GLY A 335 41.39 -28.96 7.55
CA GLY A 335 40.42 -28.19 8.34
C GLY A 335 39.01 -28.76 8.32
N ASP A 336 38.16 -28.14 9.13
CA ASP A 336 36.73 -28.45 9.29
C ASP A 336 35.84 -27.69 8.29
N TRP A 337 34.57 -28.12 8.20
CA TRP A 337 33.56 -27.49 7.35
C TRP A 337 33.39 -26.00 7.71
N GLN A 338 33.54 -25.12 6.72
CA GLN A 338 33.55 -23.65 6.86
C GLN A 338 34.50 -23.13 7.95
N GLY A 339 35.58 -23.87 8.25
CA GLY A 339 36.56 -23.52 9.28
C GLY A 339 36.01 -23.51 10.72
N SER A 340 34.84 -24.13 10.96
CA SER A 340 34.04 -23.95 12.18
C SER A 340 34.32 -24.90 13.35
N GLY A 341 35.30 -25.80 13.21
CA GLY A 341 35.63 -26.83 14.21
C GLY A 341 37.02 -26.68 14.85
N GLU A 342 37.38 -27.64 15.70
CA GLU A 342 38.61 -27.64 16.51
C GLU A 342 39.85 -28.13 15.74
N MET A 343 39.70 -28.65 14.51
CA MET A 343 40.83 -29.13 13.70
C MET A 343 41.76 -27.98 13.29
N ARG A 344 43.08 -28.12 13.51
CA ARG A 344 44.05 -27.09 13.11
C ARG A 344 43.96 -26.85 11.59
N GLN A 345 43.80 -25.59 11.23
CA GLN A 345 43.70 -25.19 9.83
C GLN A 345 45.09 -25.17 9.16
N ALA A 346 45.21 -25.81 8.00
CA ALA A 346 46.44 -25.85 7.22
C ALA A 346 46.75 -24.48 6.60
N THR A 347 48.02 -24.21 6.30
CA THR A 347 48.38 -23.10 5.39
C THR A 347 48.36 -23.58 3.93
N LYS A 348 48.66 -24.85 3.65
CA LYS A 348 48.70 -25.36 2.29
C LYS A 348 48.05 -26.74 2.17
N VAL A 349 47.08 -26.87 1.27
CA VAL A 349 46.53 -28.15 0.82
C VAL A 349 46.71 -28.27 -0.68
N THR A 350 47.23 -29.40 -1.14
CA THR A 350 47.42 -29.73 -2.56
C THR A 350 46.87 -31.13 -2.83
N MET A 351 45.91 -31.22 -3.73
CA MET A 351 45.45 -32.47 -4.34
C MET A 351 45.86 -32.48 -5.82
N GLU A 352 46.79 -33.36 -6.17
CA GLU A 352 47.31 -33.51 -7.52
C GLU A 352 46.32 -34.20 -8.46
N ALA A 353 46.51 -34.02 -9.78
CA ALA A 353 45.73 -34.73 -10.79
C ALA A 353 45.95 -36.25 -10.65
N GLY A 354 44.85 -37.01 -10.69
CA GLY A 354 44.85 -38.47 -10.44
C GLY A 354 44.59 -38.88 -8.99
N ALA A 355 44.82 -38.00 -8.02
CA ALA A 355 44.43 -38.26 -6.63
C ALA A 355 42.91 -38.47 -6.52
N ARG A 356 42.46 -39.33 -5.61
CA ARG A 356 41.03 -39.62 -5.40
C ARG A 356 40.64 -39.63 -3.92
N ILE A 357 39.49 -39.02 -3.63
CA ILE A 357 38.74 -39.16 -2.38
C ILE A 357 37.34 -39.71 -2.70
N ASP A 358 36.90 -40.75 -2.01
CA ASP A 358 35.57 -41.35 -2.17
C ASP A 358 34.93 -41.64 -0.81
N ALA A 359 33.99 -40.79 -0.44
CA ALA A 359 33.09 -40.93 0.69
C ALA A 359 31.64 -41.10 0.19
N SER A 360 31.40 -41.87 -0.88
CA SER A 360 30.05 -42.17 -1.36
C SER A 360 29.37 -43.28 -0.56
N ALA A 361 28.04 -43.21 -0.45
CA ALA A 361 27.22 -44.32 0.02
C ALA A 361 27.14 -45.43 -1.05
N THR A 362 26.94 -46.69 -0.64
CA THR A 362 26.95 -47.83 -1.58
C THR A 362 25.62 -48.57 -1.75
N ASP A 363 24.58 -48.25 -0.98
CA ASP A 363 23.24 -48.84 -1.15
C ASP A 363 22.09 -47.85 -0.89
N GLN A 364 21.69 -47.66 0.37
CA GLN A 364 20.63 -46.75 0.81
C GLN A 364 21.16 -45.86 1.92
N GLY A 365 21.63 -44.67 1.56
CA GLY A 365 22.25 -43.76 2.51
C GLY A 365 22.70 -42.45 1.87
N ASP A 366 22.85 -41.43 2.70
CA ASP A 366 23.33 -40.12 2.27
C ASP A 366 24.83 -40.17 1.93
N GLY A 367 25.25 -39.37 0.95
CA GLY A 367 26.67 -39.17 0.65
C GLY A 367 27.45 -38.58 1.83
N GLY A 368 28.76 -38.81 1.84
CA GLY A 368 29.64 -38.41 2.94
C GLY A 368 29.99 -36.93 2.96
N LYS A 369 30.88 -36.57 3.90
CA LYS A 369 31.45 -35.21 4.02
C LYS A 369 32.93 -35.23 3.64
N VAL A 370 33.32 -34.41 2.67
CA VAL A 370 34.72 -34.21 2.25
C VAL A 370 35.09 -32.73 2.34
N VAL A 371 36.17 -32.41 3.05
CA VAL A 371 36.68 -31.03 3.19
C VAL A 371 38.15 -30.99 2.83
N LEU A 372 38.53 -30.08 1.92
CA LEU A 372 39.91 -29.67 1.67
C LEU A 372 40.01 -28.18 2.01
N TRP A 373 40.71 -27.85 3.08
CA TRP A 373 40.69 -26.51 3.68
C TRP A 373 42.10 -25.99 3.97
N SER A 374 42.33 -24.71 3.71
CA SER A 374 43.42 -23.94 4.30
C SER A 374 42.85 -22.65 4.88
N ASP A 375 43.50 -22.08 5.91
CA ASP A 375 42.98 -20.94 6.67
C ASP A 375 42.68 -19.73 5.77
N ILE A 376 41.40 -19.44 5.56
CA ILE A 376 40.94 -18.34 4.70
C ILE A 376 41.39 -16.96 5.19
N HIS A 377 41.61 -16.78 6.50
CA HIS A 377 41.99 -15.51 7.11
C HIS A 377 43.48 -15.20 6.99
N ASN A 378 44.29 -16.20 6.62
CA ASN A 378 45.74 -16.08 6.46
C ASN A 378 46.10 -15.89 4.97
N ALA A 379 46.68 -14.74 4.64
CA ALA A 379 47.04 -14.37 3.26
C ALA A 379 48.03 -15.32 2.57
N ASP A 380 48.82 -16.08 3.34
CA ASP A 380 49.74 -17.09 2.81
C ASP A 380 49.01 -18.38 2.36
N SER A 381 47.74 -18.56 2.70
CA SER A 381 47.05 -19.85 2.59
C SER A 381 46.64 -20.22 1.17
N VAL A 382 46.81 -21.50 0.81
CA VAL A 382 46.54 -22.02 -0.53
C VAL A 382 45.89 -23.40 -0.49
N THR A 383 44.71 -23.52 -1.10
CA THR A 383 44.08 -24.82 -1.39
C THR A 383 44.05 -25.04 -2.89
N ARG A 384 44.81 -26.05 -3.38
CA ARG A 384 44.88 -26.41 -4.79
C ARG A 384 44.29 -27.80 -5.03
N VAL A 385 43.33 -27.94 -5.94
CA VAL A 385 42.56 -29.18 -6.15
C VAL A 385 42.49 -29.53 -7.64
N ASN A 386 42.99 -30.72 -8.00
CA ASN A 386 42.99 -31.26 -9.36
C ASN A 386 42.59 -32.75 -9.44
N GLY A 387 42.26 -33.38 -8.30
CA GLY A 387 41.88 -34.80 -8.24
C GLY A 387 40.37 -35.03 -8.30
N SER A 388 39.94 -36.29 -8.13
CA SER A 388 38.52 -36.66 -8.05
C SER A 388 38.03 -36.71 -6.60
N ILE A 389 36.87 -36.11 -6.33
CA ILE A 389 36.19 -36.16 -5.04
C ILE A 389 34.77 -36.69 -5.25
N GLN A 390 34.42 -37.76 -4.55
CA GLN A 390 33.11 -38.43 -4.66
C GLN A 390 32.45 -38.49 -3.28
N ALA A 391 31.21 -38.02 -3.19
CA ALA A 391 30.37 -38.00 -2.01
C ALA A 391 28.91 -38.27 -2.41
N GLU A 392 28.70 -39.31 -3.21
CA GLU A 392 27.41 -39.63 -3.85
C GLU A 392 26.46 -40.35 -2.89
N ALA A 393 25.15 -40.16 -3.12
CA ALA A 393 24.11 -40.92 -2.44
C ALA A 393 24.10 -42.38 -2.88
N GLY A 394 23.47 -43.24 -2.07
CA GLY A 394 23.29 -44.64 -2.40
C GLY A 394 22.41 -44.82 -3.66
N PRO A 395 22.72 -45.79 -4.54
CA PRO A 395 21.94 -46.03 -5.77
C PRO A 395 20.47 -46.36 -5.49
N ASN A 396 20.16 -46.88 -4.30
CA ASN A 396 18.81 -47.23 -3.90
C ASN A 396 18.08 -46.16 -3.08
N GLY A 397 18.77 -45.14 -2.56
CA GLY A 397 18.17 -44.03 -1.81
C GLY A 397 19.19 -43.21 -1.01
N GLY A 398 18.76 -42.04 -0.55
CA GLY A 398 19.59 -41.06 0.16
C GLY A 398 19.73 -39.74 -0.61
N ASN A 399 20.28 -38.72 0.05
CA ASN A 399 20.68 -37.44 -0.52
C ASN A 399 22.17 -37.45 -0.85
N GLY A 400 22.60 -36.60 -1.77
CA GLY A 400 24.02 -36.41 -2.04
C GLY A 400 24.75 -35.76 -0.86
N GLY A 401 26.06 -35.97 -0.80
CA GLY A 401 26.90 -35.53 0.30
C GLY A 401 27.33 -34.07 0.24
N GLN A 402 28.33 -33.74 1.04
CA GLN A 402 28.88 -32.39 1.16
C GLN A 402 30.36 -32.41 0.77
N VAL A 403 30.73 -31.59 -0.20
CA VAL A 403 32.12 -31.34 -0.58
C VAL A 403 32.45 -29.88 -0.38
N GLU A 404 33.56 -29.58 0.28
CA GLU A 404 34.07 -28.23 0.41
C GLU A 404 35.54 -28.17 -0.01
N THR A 405 35.87 -27.15 -0.78
CA THR A 405 37.24 -26.82 -1.18
C THR A 405 37.43 -25.32 -1.02
N SER A 406 38.11 -24.91 0.06
CA SER A 406 38.16 -23.51 0.53
C SER A 406 39.58 -23.13 0.95
N GLY A 407 39.92 -21.85 0.86
CA GLY A 407 41.24 -21.31 1.18
C GLY A 407 41.40 -19.87 0.72
N HIS A 408 42.27 -19.09 1.38
CA HIS A 408 42.49 -17.67 1.07
C HIS A 408 42.72 -17.44 -0.43
N ARG A 409 43.67 -18.20 -0.99
CA ARG A 409 43.72 -18.52 -2.41
C ARG A 409 43.20 -19.94 -2.64
N LEU A 410 42.17 -20.03 -3.46
CA LEU A 410 41.59 -21.29 -3.93
C LEU A 410 41.95 -21.52 -5.40
N GLU A 411 42.47 -22.70 -5.71
CA GLU A 411 43.07 -23.02 -7.00
C GLU A 411 42.48 -24.35 -7.54
N VAL A 412 41.36 -24.29 -8.25
CA VAL A 412 40.63 -25.47 -8.74
C VAL A 412 40.81 -25.63 -10.25
N GLY A 413 41.73 -26.50 -10.64
CA GLY A 413 42.08 -26.79 -12.03
C GLY A 413 41.25 -27.94 -12.60
N GLU A 414 41.81 -29.14 -12.65
CA GLU A 414 41.19 -30.33 -13.29
C GLU A 414 40.34 -31.19 -12.33
N ALA A 415 39.80 -30.60 -11.25
CA ALA A 415 39.07 -31.37 -10.25
C ALA A 415 37.79 -32.03 -10.80
N VAL A 416 37.51 -33.26 -10.38
CA VAL A 416 36.28 -33.99 -10.75
C VAL A 416 35.47 -34.28 -9.50
N VAL A 417 34.51 -33.39 -9.21
CA VAL A 417 33.68 -33.47 -7.99
C VAL A 417 32.29 -34.01 -8.32
N SER A 418 31.81 -34.97 -7.53
CA SER A 418 30.44 -35.49 -7.60
C SER A 418 29.87 -35.71 -6.21
N ALA A 419 28.70 -35.14 -5.96
CA ALA A 419 27.84 -35.39 -4.81
C ALA A 419 26.42 -35.72 -5.29
N GLN A 420 26.30 -36.51 -6.36
CA GLN A 420 25.01 -36.81 -7.00
C GLN A 420 24.03 -37.58 -6.09
N SER A 421 22.73 -37.40 -6.34
CA SER A 421 21.69 -38.32 -5.90
C SER A 421 20.81 -38.79 -7.06
N PHE A 422 20.42 -40.07 -7.03
CA PHE A 422 19.46 -40.64 -8.00
C PHE A 422 17.99 -40.60 -7.52
N LYS A 423 17.73 -40.40 -6.21
CA LYS A 423 16.37 -40.51 -5.63
C LYS A 423 16.04 -39.48 -4.55
N GLY A 424 17.00 -39.01 -3.76
CA GLY A 424 16.86 -37.85 -2.88
C GLY A 424 17.40 -36.57 -3.52
N LYS A 425 17.65 -35.53 -2.72
CA LYS A 425 18.27 -34.27 -3.20
C LYS A 425 19.74 -34.49 -3.53
N ASP A 426 20.26 -33.82 -4.56
CA ASP A 426 21.70 -33.79 -4.79
C ASP A 426 22.44 -33.05 -3.68
N GLY A 427 23.71 -33.38 -3.54
CA GLY A 427 24.62 -32.77 -2.60
C GLY A 427 25.15 -31.42 -3.06
N LEU A 428 25.97 -30.84 -2.20
CA LEU A 428 26.53 -29.51 -2.36
C LEU A 428 28.05 -29.60 -2.56
N TRP A 429 28.56 -28.92 -3.58
CA TRP A 429 29.96 -28.49 -3.62
C TRP A 429 30.05 -26.99 -3.28
N LEU A 430 30.80 -26.66 -2.23
CA LEU A 430 31.09 -25.30 -1.78
C LEU A 430 32.53 -24.90 -2.14
N LEU A 431 32.66 -23.69 -2.69
CA LEU A 431 33.90 -23.02 -3.07
C LEU A 431 33.92 -21.64 -2.39
N ASP A 432 34.82 -21.36 -1.45
CA ASP A 432 34.76 -20.12 -0.63
C ASP A 432 36.15 -19.45 -0.38
N PRO A 433 36.67 -18.66 -1.35
CA PRO A 433 37.80 -17.74 -1.18
C PRO A 433 37.35 -16.28 -0.91
N TYR A 434 38.27 -15.30 -0.93
CA TYR A 434 37.90 -13.88 -0.81
C TYR A 434 37.35 -13.25 -2.11
N ASN A 435 38.08 -13.33 -3.22
CA ASN A 435 37.56 -13.08 -4.57
C ASN A 435 37.57 -14.40 -5.35
N ILE A 436 36.79 -14.55 -6.41
CA ILE A 436 36.89 -15.71 -7.29
C ILE A 436 36.66 -15.39 -8.76
N THR A 437 37.51 -15.92 -9.63
CA THR A 437 37.36 -15.81 -11.09
C THR A 437 37.14 -17.19 -11.71
N ILE A 438 36.02 -17.35 -12.41
CA ILE A 438 35.70 -18.53 -13.22
C ILE A 438 36.20 -18.26 -14.64
N SER A 439 37.17 -19.06 -15.12
CA SER A 439 37.82 -18.81 -16.42
C SER A 439 38.22 -20.09 -17.16
N SER A 440 38.55 -19.97 -18.44
CA SER A 440 39.10 -21.05 -19.28
C SER A 440 40.59 -21.32 -19.04
N GLY A 441 41.29 -20.46 -18.30
CA GLY A 441 42.71 -20.60 -18.02
C GLY A 441 43.03 -21.73 -17.05
N ALA A 442 44.25 -22.26 -17.14
CA ALA A 442 44.91 -22.83 -15.98
C ALA A 442 45.24 -21.69 -14.99
N ASN A 443 45.30 -21.99 -13.68
CA ASN A 443 45.52 -20.99 -12.62
C ASN A 443 46.68 -20.04 -12.96
N ALA A 444 46.50 -18.76 -12.65
CA ALA A 444 47.56 -17.74 -12.71
C ALA A 444 48.58 -17.95 -11.56
N SER A 445 49.32 -19.05 -11.62
CA SER A 445 50.33 -19.44 -10.65
C SER A 445 51.72 -19.35 -11.27
N THR A 446 52.43 -18.25 -10.98
CA THR A 446 53.85 -18.14 -11.31
C THR A 446 54.66 -19.01 -10.35
N THR A 447 55.07 -20.19 -10.80
CA THR A 447 56.08 -20.99 -10.09
C THR A 447 57.43 -20.28 -10.17
N ASN A 448 57.90 -19.74 -9.04
CA ASN A 448 59.29 -19.32 -8.92
C ASN A 448 60.17 -20.53 -8.55
N ALA A 449 61.46 -20.50 -8.87
CA ALA A 449 62.35 -21.68 -8.94
C ALA A 449 62.68 -22.38 -7.60
N SER A 450 61.94 -22.13 -6.53
CA SER A 450 62.18 -22.62 -5.16
C SER A 450 61.02 -23.47 -4.58
N ASN A 451 60.08 -23.93 -5.41
CA ASN A 451 58.84 -24.63 -5.01
C ASN A 451 57.91 -23.84 -4.05
N THR A 452 58.21 -22.58 -3.76
CA THR A 452 57.35 -21.67 -2.99
C THR A 452 56.30 -21.06 -3.90
N PHE A 453 55.02 -21.36 -3.65
CA PHE A 453 53.90 -20.81 -4.38
C PHE A 453 53.51 -19.43 -3.84
N THR A 454 54.13 -18.35 -4.31
CA THR A 454 53.68 -16.98 -4.00
C THR A 454 52.66 -16.51 -5.04
N SER A 455 51.40 -16.31 -4.65
CA SER A 455 50.47 -15.50 -5.44
C SER A 455 50.72 -14.02 -5.15
N SER A 456 50.69 -13.19 -6.18
CA SER A 456 50.62 -11.73 -6.06
C SER A 456 49.18 -11.18 -6.14
N ALA A 457 48.19 -12.07 -6.26
CA ALA A 457 46.77 -11.73 -6.38
C ALA A 457 45.96 -12.29 -5.21
N SER A 458 45.10 -11.44 -4.65
CA SER A 458 44.12 -11.78 -3.63
C SER A 458 42.83 -12.27 -4.32
N GLY A 459 42.64 -13.59 -4.30
CA GLY A 459 41.54 -14.27 -4.99
C GLY A 459 41.85 -15.69 -5.45
N GLY A 460 40.80 -16.48 -5.64
CA GLY A 460 40.84 -17.82 -6.21
C GLY A 460 40.50 -17.86 -7.70
N VAL A 461 40.89 -18.97 -8.35
CA VAL A 461 40.55 -19.28 -9.74
C VAL A 461 39.92 -20.68 -9.80
N VAL A 462 38.81 -20.78 -10.54
CA VAL A 462 38.13 -22.04 -10.83
C VAL A 462 38.05 -22.21 -12.35
N ASN A 463 38.48 -23.36 -12.85
CA ASN A 463 38.35 -23.65 -14.28
C ASN A 463 36.88 -23.88 -14.67
N ALA A 464 36.44 -23.20 -15.71
CA ALA A 464 35.07 -23.26 -16.20
C ALA A 464 34.63 -24.68 -16.61
N THR A 465 35.53 -25.51 -17.18
CA THR A 465 35.21 -26.90 -17.56
C THR A 465 34.98 -27.77 -16.32
N THR A 466 35.74 -27.56 -15.26
CA THR A 466 35.56 -28.27 -13.98
C THR A 466 34.24 -27.90 -13.31
N LEU A 467 33.85 -26.63 -13.33
CA LEU A 467 32.53 -26.20 -12.83
C LEU A 467 31.38 -26.82 -13.65
N GLN A 468 31.51 -26.89 -14.98
CA GLN A 468 30.54 -27.54 -15.87
C GLN A 468 30.43 -29.06 -15.61
N ASN A 469 31.57 -29.74 -15.42
CA ASN A 469 31.60 -31.17 -15.11
C ASN A 469 30.94 -31.48 -13.77
N ALA A 470 31.14 -30.65 -12.74
CA ALA A 470 30.46 -30.81 -11.45
C ALA A 470 28.95 -30.48 -11.55
N LEU A 471 28.57 -29.46 -12.32
CA LEU A 471 27.15 -29.16 -12.59
C LEU A 471 26.43 -30.29 -13.32
N ALA A 472 27.12 -31.17 -14.05
CA ALA A 472 26.50 -32.36 -14.64
C ALA A 472 25.95 -33.34 -13.58
N THR A 473 26.52 -33.36 -12.37
CA THR A 473 26.20 -34.34 -11.31
C THR A 473 25.65 -33.70 -10.02
N SER A 474 25.88 -32.42 -9.75
CA SER A 474 25.55 -31.78 -8.45
C SER A 474 25.24 -30.29 -8.59
N SER A 475 24.55 -29.71 -7.61
CA SER A 475 24.41 -28.24 -7.53
C SER A 475 25.65 -27.65 -6.88
N VAL A 476 26.13 -26.52 -7.41
CA VAL A 476 27.38 -25.89 -6.97
C VAL A 476 27.11 -24.51 -6.42
N THR A 477 27.68 -24.21 -5.25
CA THR A 477 27.70 -22.86 -4.69
C THR A 477 29.11 -22.31 -4.72
N VAL A 478 29.27 -21.24 -5.49
CA VAL A 478 30.45 -20.40 -5.48
C VAL A 478 30.16 -19.25 -4.53
N SER A 479 30.90 -19.19 -3.43
CA SER A 479 30.79 -18.20 -2.35
C SER A 479 32.02 -17.30 -2.33
N THR A 480 31.90 -16.17 -1.65
CA THR A 480 33.04 -15.35 -1.22
C THR A 480 32.75 -14.76 0.15
N THR A 481 33.75 -14.69 1.02
CA THR A 481 33.60 -14.10 2.36
C THR A 481 33.95 -12.62 2.39
N GLY A 482 33.34 -11.87 3.31
CA GLY A 482 33.64 -10.44 3.54
C GLY A 482 34.71 -10.17 4.61
N ALA A 483 35.44 -11.20 5.05
CA ALA A 483 36.34 -11.13 6.21
C ALA A 483 37.77 -10.65 5.88
N GLY A 484 37.97 -9.95 4.75
CA GLY A 484 39.29 -9.61 4.19
C GLY A 484 39.35 -8.19 3.63
N THR A 485 40.48 -7.81 3.02
CA THR A 485 40.67 -6.48 2.40
C THR A 485 40.12 -6.36 0.99
N ASP A 486 39.71 -7.48 0.40
CA ASP A 486 39.15 -7.56 -0.96
C ASP A 486 37.68 -7.17 -1.01
N ALA A 487 37.21 -6.83 -2.21
CA ALA A 487 35.82 -6.46 -2.43
C ALA A 487 34.81 -7.63 -2.33
N GLY A 488 35.24 -8.90 -2.36
CA GLY A 488 34.32 -10.05 -2.29
C GLY A 488 33.68 -10.43 -3.62
N ASN A 489 34.38 -10.22 -4.75
CA ASN A 489 33.78 -10.31 -6.08
C ASN A 489 33.81 -11.73 -6.67
N ILE A 490 32.74 -12.10 -7.37
CA ILE A 490 32.69 -13.25 -8.28
C ILE A 490 32.79 -12.72 -9.72
N THR A 491 33.69 -13.27 -10.54
CA THR A 491 33.84 -12.88 -11.95
C THR A 491 33.74 -14.10 -12.88
N VAL A 492 32.76 -14.13 -13.78
CA VAL A 492 32.59 -15.18 -14.81
C VAL A 492 33.19 -14.72 -16.14
N SER A 493 34.45 -15.07 -16.38
CA SER A 493 35.23 -14.68 -17.55
C SER A 493 35.16 -15.66 -18.72
N SER A 494 34.46 -16.79 -18.58
CA SER A 494 34.38 -17.83 -19.62
C SER A 494 33.07 -18.59 -19.56
N ASP A 495 32.66 -19.11 -20.71
CA ASP A 495 31.36 -19.74 -20.91
C ASP A 495 31.17 -20.99 -20.05
N LEU A 496 29.98 -21.09 -19.45
CA LEU A 496 29.50 -22.21 -18.64
C LEU A 496 28.27 -22.83 -19.31
N SER A 497 28.30 -24.14 -19.51
CA SER A 497 27.19 -24.91 -20.07
C SER A 497 26.93 -26.21 -19.31
N TRP A 498 25.68 -26.52 -19.01
CA TRP A 498 25.29 -27.80 -18.39
C TRP A 498 23.88 -28.22 -18.81
N SER A 499 23.68 -29.53 -18.96
CA SER A 499 22.42 -30.14 -19.41
C SER A 499 21.66 -30.89 -18.30
N SER A 500 22.01 -30.64 -17.05
CA SER A 500 21.38 -31.23 -15.86
C SER A 500 20.33 -30.28 -15.27
N ASN A 501 19.47 -30.81 -14.40
CA ASN A 501 18.52 -30.02 -13.61
C ASN A 501 19.15 -29.39 -12.34
N LYS A 502 20.45 -29.07 -12.37
CA LYS A 502 21.20 -28.52 -11.23
C LYS A 502 21.23 -27.00 -11.27
N VAL A 503 21.45 -26.40 -10.10
CA VAL A 503 21.52 -24.95 -9.91
C VAL A 503 22.95 -24.51 -9.64
N LEU A 504 23.38 -23.45 -10.33
CA LEU A 504 24.60 -22.71 -9.99
C LEU A 504 24.22 -21.53 -9.09
N THR A 505 24.69 -21.53 -7.84
CA THR A 505 24.51 -20.40 -6.92
C THR A 505 25.80 -19.60 -6.83
N LEU A 506 25.74 -18.31 -7.15
CA LEU A 506 26.84 -17.36 -7.02
C LEU A 506 26.50 -16.42 -5.85
N THR A 507 27.24 -16.52 -4.75
CA THR A 507 27.06 -15.68 -3.54
C THR A 507 28.29 -14.78 -3.34
N ALA A 508 28.13 -13.50 -3.65
CA ALA A 508 29.20 -12.50 -3.56
C ALA A 508 29.01 -11.56 -2.36
N ASN A 509 30.07 -11.36 -1.56
CA ASN A 509 30.09 -10.25 -0.60
C ASN A 509 30.22 -8.89 -1.33
N GLY A 510 30.93 -8.89 -2.46
CA GLY A 510 30.98 -7.81 -3.43
C GLY A 510 29.94 -7.98 -4.53
N GLY A 511 30.34 -7.76 -5.78
CA GLY A 511 29.51 -7.90 -6.96
C GLY A 511 29.75 -9.21 -7.75
N ILE A 512 28.77 -9.62 -8.55
CA ILE A 512 28.89 -10.71 -9.51
C ILE A 512 28.96 -10.14 -10.92
N ASN A 513 30.14 -10.21 -11.54
CA ASN A 513 30.43 -9.64 -12.85
C ASN A 513 30.77 -10.74 -13.86
N GLY A 514 30.75 -10.45 -15.16
CA GLY A 514 31.23 -11.43 -16.14
C GLY A 514 30.84 -11.16 -17.59
N THR A 515 31.61 -11.76 -18.50
CA THR A 515 31.34 -11.78 -19.96
C THR A 515 31.11 -13.19 -20.48
N GLY A 516 31.34 -14.23 -19.68
CA GLY A 516 31.10 -15.62 -20.05
C GLY A 516 29.60 -15.94 -20.16
N ASN A 517 29.19 -16.61 -21.22
CA ASN A 517 27.80 -17.03 -21.39
C ASN A 517 27.41 -18.13 -20.37
N ILE A 518 26.13 -18.20 -20.00
CA ILE A 518 25.57 -19.25 -19.15
C ILE A 518 24.51 -20.00 -19.96
N ALA A 519 24.72 -21.29 -20.23
CA ALA A 519 23.85 -22.11 -21.06
C ALA A 519 23.31 -23.34 -20.29
N MET A 520 22.06 -23.21 -19.84
CA MET A 520 21.35 -24.18 -19.00
C MET A 520 20.45 -25.05 -19.87
N SER A 521 21.04 -26.02 -20.56
CA SER A 521 20.34 -26.90 -21.52
C SER A 521 19.60 -28.08 -20.88
N GLY A 522 19.42 -28.06 -19.56
CA GLY A 522 18.80 -29.12 -18.78
C GLY A 522 17.26 -29.13 -18.80
N ALA A 523 16.70 -30.14 -18.14
CA ALA A 523 15.27 -30.23 -17.87
C ALA A 523 14.83 -29.24 -16.76
N SER A 524 13.51 -29.13 -16.57
CA SER A 524 12.89 -28.28 -15.54
C SER A 524 13.57 -28.43 -14.17
N GLY A 525 13.88 -27.29 -13.53
CA GLY A 525 14.62 -27.20 -12.28
C GLY A 525 16.09 -26.77 -12.42
N THR A 526 16.62 -26.70 -13.65
CA THR A 526 17.91 -26.05 -13.92
C THR A 526 17.83 -24.53 -13.72
N GLY A 527 18.90 -23.88 -13.24
CA GLY A 527 18.86 -22.43 -12.99
C GLY A 527 20.16 -21.82 -12.49
N VAL A 528 20.19 -20.49 -12.44
CA VAL A 528 21.30 -19.70 -11.87
C VAL A 528 20.78 -18.69 -10.84
N VAL A 529 21.47 -18.60 -9.70
CA VAL A 529 21.18 -17.64 -8.63
C VAL A 529 22.34 -16.64 -8.52
N PHE A 530 22.02 -15.36 -8.65
CA PHE A 530 22.92 -14.24 -8.40
C PHE A 530 22.56 -13.64 -7.04
N ASN A 531 23.41 -13.82 -6.03
CA ASN A 531 23.20 -13.33 -4.67
C ASN A 531 24.36 -12.41 -4.27
N GLN A 532 24.25 -11.10 -4.53
CA GLN A 532 25.33 -10.14 -4.27
C GLN A 532 24.94 -8.98 -3.35
N ALA A 533 25.89 -8.49 -2.54
CA ALA A 533 25.68 -7.27 -1.75
C ALA A 533 26.22 -6.00 -2.44
N GLY A 534 27.25 -6.09 -3.27
CA GLY A 534 27.76 -5.00 -4.11
C GLY A 534 27.06 -4.90 -5.47
N ASN A 535 27.03 -3.70 -6.05
CA ASN A 535 26.45 -3.47 -7.38
C ASN A 535 27.36 -4.07 -8.48
N SER A 536 26.78 -4.69 -9.51
CA SER A 536 27.53 -5.39 -10.56
C SER A 536 26.84 -5.43 -11.92
N ILE A 537 27.61 -5.69 -12.97
CA ILE A 537 27.12 -5.88 -14.34
C ILE A 537 27.50 -7.28 -14.83
N TYR A 538 26.51 -8.05 -15.24
CA TYR A 538 26.69 -9.32 -15.94
C TYR A 538 26.35 -9.16 -17.42
N SER A 539 27.35 -9.32 -18.28
CA SER A 539 27.26 -9.06 -19.72
C SER A 539 27.27 -10.32 -20.58
N GLY A 540 27.55 -11.49 -20.01
CA GLY A 540 27.39 -12.77 -20.72
C GLY A 540 25.92 -13.11 -20.96
N ASN A 541 25.62 -13.76 -22.08
CA ASN A 541 24.25 -14.18 -22.40
C ASN A 541 23.84 -15.39 -21.56
N ILE A 542 22.63 -15.35 -21.00
CA ILE A 542 22.02 -16.45 -20.25
C ILE A 542 20.98 -17.13 -21.15
N SER A 543 21.02 -18.45 -21.27
CA SER A 543 20.18 -19.26 -22.17
C SER A 543 19.77 -20.58 -21.54
N GLY A 544 18.66 -21.18 -21.97
CA GLY A 544 18.18 -22.48 -21.45
C GLY A 544 16.68 -22.70 -21.58
N THR A 545 16.23 -23.95 -21.68
CA THR A 545 14.79 -24.27 -21.84
C THR A 545 14.17 -24.60 -20.49
N ASN A 546 13.19 -23.81 -20.03
CA ASN A 546 12.60 -23.90 -18.68
C ASN A 546 13.63 -23.71 -17.54
N ALA A 547 14.66 -22.91 -17.80
CA ALA A 547 15.71 -22.55 -16.85
C ALA A 547 15.35 -21.27 -16.08
N THR A 548 15.62 -21.25 -14.77
CA THR A 548 15.29 -20.08 -13.93
C THR A 548 16.49 -19.17 -13.71
N VAL A 549 16.23 -17.88 -13.52
CA VAL A 549 17.22 -16.88 -13.10
C VAL A 549 16.72 -16.20 -11.84
N THR A 550 17.49 -16.26 -10.76
CA THR A 550 17.10 -15.64 -9.48
C THR A 550 18.10 -14.56 -9.08
N LYS A 551 17.61 -13.34 -8.82
CA LYS A 551 18.36 -12.24 -8.22
C LYS A 551 18.04 -12.15 -6.72
N GLN A 552 19.06 -12.29 -5.89
CA GLN A 552 19.04 -12.16 -4.43
C GLN A 552 20.11 -11.14 -3.99
N GLY A 553 20.25 -10.93 -2.68
CA GLY A 553 21.18 -9.95 -2.13
C GLY A 553 20.79 -8.50 -2.37
N VAL A 554 21.39 -7.57 -1.62
CA VAL A 554 20.97 -6.16 -1.58
C VAL A 554 21.49 -5.31 -2.75
N GLY A 555 22.53 -5.76 -3.46
CA GLY A 555 23.15 -4.99 -4.55
C GLY A 555 22.28 -4.89 -5.81
N GLU A 556 22.60 -3.95 -6.68
CA GLU A 556 22.05 -3.88 -8.05
C GLU A 556 22.76 -4.88 -8.97
N LEU A 557 22.01 -5.70 -9.69
CA LEU A 557 22.51 -6.50 -10.82
C LEU A 557 22.02 -5.89 -12.13
N THR A 558 22.93 -5.45 -13.00
CA THR A 558 22.57 -5.19 -14.40
C THR A 558 22.80 -6.45 -15.24
N LEU A 559 21.74 -7.03 -15.83
CA LEU A 559 21.86 -8.04 -16.88
C LEU A 559 21.92 -7.34 -18.24
N SER A 560 23.11 -7.23 -18.84
CA SER A 560 23.29 -6.60 -20.15
C SER A 560 23.41 -7.58 -21.32
N GLY A 561 23.36 -8.89 -21.06
CA GLY A 561 23.31 -9.93 -22.09
C GLY A 561 21.99 -9.92 -22.88
N ASN A 562 22.04 -10.48 -24.08
CA ASN A 562 20.84 -10.81 -24.87
C ASN A 562 20.39 -12.22 -24.48
N ASN A 563 19.60 -12.29 -23.41
CA ASN A 563 19.25 -13.56 -22.80
C ASN A 563 18.11 -14.27 -23.56
N THR A 564 18.14 -15.60 -23.56
CA THR A 564 17.23 -16.48 -24.31
C THR A 564 16.74 -17.67 -23.48
N TYR A 565 16.90 -17.62 -22.16
CA TYR A 565 16.32 -18.63 -21.28
C TYR A 565 14.79 -18.47 -21.23
N GLY A 566 14.05 -19.56 -21.23
CA GLY A 566 12.61 -19.57 -20.91
C GLY A 566 12.39 -20.12 -19.51
N GLY A 567 11.39 -19.63 -18.79
CA GLY A 567 11.14 -20.00 -17.39
C GLY A 567 10.72 -18.79 -16.54
N ILE A 568 10.92 -18.88 -15.22
CA ILE A 568 10.66 -17.77 -14.28
C ILE A 568 11.96 -17.04 -13.98
N THR A 569 11.92 -15.71 -14.06
CA THR A 569 12.94 -14.84 -13.42
C THR A 569 12.40 -14.39 -12.06
N THR A 570 13.15 -14.53 -10.98
CA THR A 570 12.70 -14.08 -9.64
C THR A 570 13.66 -13.03 -9.08
N VAL A 571 13.15 -11.84 -8.74
CA VAL A 571 13.89 -10.79 -8.03
C VAL A 571 13.48 -10.82 -6.56
N SER A 572 14.22 -11.58 -5.75
CA SER A 572 13.95 -11.76 -4.32
C SER A 572 14.41 -10.58 -3.46
N ALA A 573 15.47 -9.87 -3.86
CA ALA A 573 16.03 -8.73 -3.13
C ALA A 573 16.90 -7.82 -4.01
N GLY A 574 17.08 -6.57 -3.55
CA GLY A 574 17.88 -5.55 -4.24
C GLY A 574 17.24 -5.11 -5.56
N THR A 575 18.07 -4.62 -6.48
CA THR A 575 17.62 -4.19 -7.82
C THR A 575 18.09 -5.19 -8.89
N LEU A 576 17.19 -5.62 -9.76
CA LEU A 576 17.53 -6.17 -11.08
C LEU A 576 17.33 -5.06 -12.12
N LYS A 577 18.34 -4.80 -12.93
CA LYS A 577 18.35 -3.78 -13.97
C LYS A 577 18.60 -4.45 -15.33
N ILE A 578 17.84 -4.06 -16.35
CA ILE A 578 18.01 -4.63 -17.69
C ILE A 578 18.89 -3.76 -18.57
N GLY A 579 19.83 -4.38 -19.30
CA GLY A 579 20.70 -3.71 -20.28
C GLY A 579 20.33 -4.03 -21.73
N SER A 580 19.28 -4.82 -21.96
CA SER A 580 18.72 -5.15 -23.28
C SER A 580 17.23 -5.46 -23.17
N SER A 581 16.49 -5.41 -24.28
CA SER A 581 15.06 -5.79 -24.33
C SER A 581 14.80 -7.31 -24.22
N THR A 582 15.85 -8.13 -24.16
CA THR A 582 15.74 -9.58 -23.92
C THR A 582 16.53 -10.02 -22.68
N ALA A 583 16.90 -9.09 -21.79
CA ALA A 583 17.71 -9.39 -20.61
C ALA A 583 17.02 -10.32 -19.59
N LEU A 584 15.69 -10.47 -19.65
CA LEU A 584 14.92 -11.35 -18.76
C LEU A 584 14.56 -12.70 -19.41
N GLY A 585 15.13 -12.99 -20.59
CA GLY A 585 14.89 -14.22 -21.34
C GLY A 585 13.74 -14.11 -22.34
N ALA A 586 13.13 -15.24 -22.65
CA ALA A 586 12.02 -15.38 -23.58
C ALA A 586 10.82 -16.06 -22.89
N ALA A 587 9.71 -15.34 -22.73
CA ALA A 587 8.45 -15.91 -22.26
C ALA A 587 7.84 -16.84 -23.35
N THR A 588 8.24 -18.10 -23.33
CA THR A 588 7.84 -19.11 -24.32
C THR A 588 6.55 -19.84 -23.96
N ASN A 589 6.22 -19.92 -22.67
CA ASN A 589 5.02 -20.57 -22.15
C ASN A 589 4.11 -19.58 -21.41
N SER A 590 2.82 -19.94 -21.28
CA SER A 590 1.86 -19.16 -20.48
C SER A 590 2.24 -19.07 -19.00
N THR A 591 3.09 -19.97 -18.51
CA THR A 591 3.61 -20.02 -17.13
C THR A 591 4.88 -19.20 -16.90
N ASP A 592 5.48 -18.63 -17.94
CA ASP A 592 6.73 -17.86 -17.83
C ASP A 592 6.40 -16.41 -17.42
N TYR A 593 7.10 -15.89 -16.40
CA TYR A 593 6.95 -14.52 -15.89
C TYR A 593 8.18 -14.08 -15.08
N THR A 594 8.36 -12.77 -14.94
CA THR A 594 9.30 -12.20 -13.96
C THR A 594 8.56 -11.84 -12.67
N GLU A 595 8.96 -12.44 -11.56
CA GLU A 595 8.51 -12.17 -10.21
C GLU A 595 9.37 -11.10 -9.53
N ILE A 596 8.75 -10.12 -8.88
CA ILE A 596 9.41 -9.07 -8.10
C ILE A 596 8.90 -9.16 -6.67
N ALA A 597 9.72 -9.65 -5.75
CA ALA A 597 9.38 -9.78 -4.35
C ALA A 597 9.27 -8.42 -3.64
N THR A 598 8.64 -8.39 -2.47
CA THR A 598 8.51 -7.19 -1.65
C THR A 598 9.88 -6.67 -1.22
N GLY A 599 10.11 -5.36 -1.42
CA GLY A 599 11.41 -4.72 -1.16
C GLY A 599 12.44 -4.89 -2.29
N ALA A 600 12.15 -5.70 -3.31
CA ALA A 600 12.95 -5.79 -4.52
C ALA A 600 12.49 -4.78 -5.59
N THR A 601 13.38 -4.48 -6.54
CA THR A 601 13.13 -3.55 -7.65
C THR A 601 13.52 -4.16 -9.00
N LEU A 602 12.70 -3.93 -10.03
CA LEU A 602 13.07 -4.11 -11.43
C LEU A 602 13.23 -2.72 -12.09
N ASP A 603 14.41 -2.38 -12.62
CA ASP A 603 14.66 -1.17 -13.43
C ASP A 603 14.70 -1.53 -14.92
N LEU A 604 13.75 -0.96 -15.66
CA LEU A 604 13.56 -1.18 -17.09
C LEU A 604 14.56 -0.42 -17.95
N ASN A 605 15.20 0.64 -17.44
CA ASN A 605 16.37 1.26 -18.08
C ASN A 605 16.23 1.51 -19.61
N SER A 606 15.09 2.05 -20.06
CA SER A 606 14.69 2.36 -21.46
C SER A 606 14.25 1.17 -22.32
N PHE A 607 14.28 -0.06 -21.81
CA PHE A 607 13.91 -1.24 -22.59
C PHE A 607 12.46 -1.66 -22.39
N SER A 608 11.78 -1.96 -23.50
CA SER A 608 10.45 -2.59 -23.51
C SER A 608 10.54 -4.07 -23.18
N LEU A 609 9.60 -4.55 -22.35
CA LEU A 609 9.46 -5.96 -21.98
C LEU A 609 8.30 -6.61 -22.74
N ASN A 610 8.59 -7.79 -23.30
CA ASN A 610 7.63 -8.63 -24.01
C ASN A 610 7.22 -9.87 -23.18
N GLU A 611 7.13 -9.72 -21.86
CA GLU A 611 6.87 -10.80 -20.92
C GLU A 611 5.89 -10.41 -19.81
N ARG A 612 5.41 -11.41 -19.06
CA ARG A 612 4.48 -11.23 -17.94
C ARG A 612 5.24 -10.82 -16.68
N LEU A 613 4.64 -9.93 -15.89
CA LEU A 613 5.19 -9.47 -14.60
C LEU A 613 4.29 -9.87 -13.44
N LEU A 614 4.88 -10.43 -12.38
CA LEU A 614 4.26 -10.70 -11.08
C LEU A 614 4.91 -9.77 -10.04
N ILE A 615 4.19 -8.72 -9.62
CA ILE A 615 4.79 -7.63 -8.84
C ILE A 615 4.25 -7.61 -7.40
N SER A 616 5.15 -7.77 -6.44
CA SER A 616 4.96 -7.49 -5.01
C SER A 616 5.94 -6.41 -4.47
N GLY A 617 6.87 -5.94 -5.31
CA GLY A 617 7.84 -4.87 -5.03
C GLY A 617 7.71 -3.66 -5.97
N THR A 618 8.84 -3.14 -6.44
CA THR A 618 8.91 -1.91 -7.25
C THR A 618 9.23 -2.20 -8.73
N LEU A 619 8.51 -1.55 -9.64
CA LEU A 619 8.87 -1.45 -11.07
C LEU A 619 9.30 -0.01 -11.37
N THR A 620 10.45 0.19 -12.01
CA THR A 620 11.01 1.52 -12.28
C THR A 620 11.46 1.69 -13.73
N ASN A 621 11.45 2.93 -14.24
CA ASN A 621 12.14 3.32 -15.46
C ASN A 621 12.92 4.62 -15.22
N SER A 622 14.19 4.49 -14.88
CA SER A 622 15.06 5.60 -14.50
C SER A 622 15.72 6.32 -15.69
N SER A 623 15.12 6.24 -16.89
CA SER A 623 15.75 6.64 -18.16
C SER A 623 14.79 7.35 -19.12
N VAL A 624 15.31 8.09 -20.10
CA VAL A 624 14.55 9.14 -20.83
C VAL A 624 13.45 8.63 -21.78
N ASN A 625 13.48 7.36 -22.18
CA ASN A 625 12.55 6.84 -23.20
C ASN A 625 11.26 6.25 -22.61
N ALA A 626 10.17 6.37 -23.36
CA ALA A 626 8.91 5.70 -23.06
C ALA A 626 9.00 4.19 -23.32
N VAL A 627 8.48 3.41 -22.38
CA VAL A 627 8.55 1.95 -22.29
C VAL A 627 7.13 1.37 -22.35
N THR A 628 6.95 0.27 -23.07
CA THR A 628 5.69 -0.50 -23.09
C THR A 628 5.91 -1.86 -22.45
N ALA A 629 5.11 -2.19 -21.44
CA ALA A 629 5.09 -3.48 -20.77
C ALA A 629 3.90 -4.32 -21.27
N TYR A 630 4.24 -5.29 -22.13
CA TYR A 630 3.49 -6.43 -22.66
C TYR A 630 1.96 -6.36 -22.92
N THR A 631 1.58 -6.81 -24.13
CA THR A 631 0.19 -7.00 -24.57
C THR A 631 -0.28 -8.46 -24.44
N GLY A 632 -1.03 -8.77 -23.40
CA GLY A 632 -1.65 -10.09 -23.18
C GLY A 632 -2.27 -10.22 -21.78
N THR A 633 -3.02 -11.30 -21.51
CA THR A 633 -3.75 -11.52 -20.25
C THR A 633 -2.83 -11.74 -19.04
N THR A 634 -2.23 -10.64 -18.57
CA THR A 634 -1.22 -10.62 -17.51
C THR A 634 -1.87 -10.25 -16.20
N GLN A 635 -1.62 -11.06 -15.17
CA GLN A 635 -2.14 -10.82 -13.83
C GLN A 635 -1.08 -10.21 -12.92
N LEU A 636 -1.36 -9.01 -12.38
CA LEU A 636 -0.68 -8.48 -11.20
C LEU A 636 -1.25 -9.19 -9.97
N ILE A 637 -0.74 -10.38 -9.68
CA ILE A 637 -1.12 -11.11 -8.47
C ILE A 637 -0.27 -10.57 -7.31
N GLY A 638 -0.65 -9.41 -6.79
CA GLY A 638 -0.11 -8.92 -5.53
C GLY A 638 -0.34 -9.96 -4.43
N THR A 639 0.74 -10.43 -3.80
CA THR A 639 0.62 -11.37 -2.68
C THR A 639 -0.03 -10.67 -1.49
N VAL A 640 -0.76 -11.40 -0.65
CA VAL A 640 -1.54 -10.82 0.46
C VAL A 640 -0.61 -10.07 1.43
N GLY A 641 -0.77 -8.74 1.51
CA GLY A 641 -0.19 -7.91 2.57
C GLY A 641 0.83 -6.85 2.17
N THR A 642 1.15 -6.66 0.88
CA THR A 642 2.16 -5.67 0.43
C THR A 642 1.62 -4.73 -0.64
N ALA A 643 2.29 -3.58 -0.87
CA ALA A 643 1.89 -2.56 -1.85
C ALA A 643 2.79 -2.64 -3.09
N VAL A 644 2.20 -2.42 -4.28
CA VAL A 644 2.95 -2.37 -5.54
C VAL A 644 3.32 -0.93 -5.87
N VAL A 645 4.58 -0.68 -6.22
CA VAL A 645 5.08 0.67 -6.56
C VAL A 645 5.56 0.70 -8.01
N ILE A 646 5.12 1.70 -8.78
CA ILE A 646 5.51 1.89 -10.18
C ILE A 646 6.05 3.31 -10.35
N GLN A 647 7.32 3.49 -10.68
CA GLN A 647 7.99 4.81 -10.78
C GLN A 647 8.55 5.08 -12.18
N ALA A 648 8.23 6.26 -12.72
CA ALA A 648 8.58 6.65 -14.08
C ALA A 648 9.27 8.02 -14.10
N ASP A 649 10.56 8.03 -13.77
CA ASP A 649 11.29 9.26 -13.43
C ASP A 649 11.81 10.02 -14.64
N ALA A 650 12.32 9.34 -15.66
CA ALA A 650 12.78 10.02 -16.88
C ALA A 650 11.98 9.64 -18.14
N GLY A 651 11.19 8.57 -18.13
CA GLY A 651 10.48 8.08 -19.32
C GLY A 651 9.19 7.33 -18.98
N ALA A 652 8.18 7.48 -19.82
CA ALA A 652 6.82 7.03 -19.50
C ALA A 652 6.71 5.49 -19.45
N ILE A 653 5.99 4.92 -18.47
CA ILE A 653 5.70 3.48 -18.43
C ILE A 653 4.25 3.23 -18.87
N ASN A 654 4.07 2.45 -19.94
CA ASN A 654 2.75 2.10 -20.49
C ASN A 654 2.45 0.62 -20.27
N LEU A 655 1.43 0.31 -19.47
CA LEU A 655 0.98 -1.06 -19.18
C LEU A 655 -0.32 -1.37 -19.94
N ALA A 656 -0.42 -2.55 -20.55
CA ALA A 656 -1.62 -2.92 -21.30
C ALA A 656 -2.82 -3.24 -20.39
N ALA A 657 -2.61 -3.96 -19.27
CA ALA A 657 -3.66 -4.34 -18.31
C ALA A 657 -3.05 -4.70 -16.93
N MET A 658 -3.90 -4.79 -15.90
CA MET A 658 -3.52 -5.10 -14.52
C MET A 658 -4.60 -5.98 -13.85
N LEU A 659 -4.57 -7.29 -14.12
CA LEU A 659 -5.57 -8.23 -13.59
C LEU A 659 -5.17 -8.69 -12.18
N GLY A 660 -5.99 -8.41 -11.17
CA GLY A 660 -5.60 -8.58 -9.77
C GLY A 660 -4.89 -7.34 -9.20
N VAL A 661 -5.05 -7.11 -7.89
CA VAL A 661 -4.53 -5.92 -7.21
C VAL A 661 -4.14 -6.27 -5.77
N PRO A 662 -3.02 -5.75 -5.22
CA PRO A 662 -2.64 -6.05 -3.84
C PRO A 662 -3.62 -5.44 -2.81
N PRO A 663 -3.80 -6.04 -1.63
CA PRO A 663 -4.67 -5.50 -0.58
C PRO A 663 -4.30 -4.08 -0.12
N ASN A 664 -3.02 -3.71 -0.19
CA ASN A 664 -2.55 -2.38 0.24
C ASN A 664 -2.57 -1.34 -0.91
N GLY A 665 -2.94 -1.76 -2.13
CA GLY A 665 -3.07 -0.89 -3.29
C GLY A 665 -1.83 -0.76 -4.17
N VAL A 666 -1.92 0.20 -5.10
CA VAL A 666 -0.87 0.52 -6.09
C VAL A 666 -0.44 1.98 -5.96
N GLU A 667 0.86 2.22 -5.96
CA GLU A 667 1.46 3.55 -5.94
C GLU A 667 2.08 3.92 -7.30
N LEU A 668 1.72 5.10 -7.81
CA LEU A 668 2.11 5.63 -9.10
C LEU A 668 3.03 6.85 -8.91
N GLY A 669 4.32 6.66 -9.14
CA GLY A 669 5.40 7.63 -8.88
C GLY A 669 6.01 8.25 -10.14
N GLY A 670 7.09 8.99 -9.94
CA GLY A 670 7.96 9.56 -10.97
C GLY A 670 7.55 10.89 -11.61
N SER A 671 8.55 11.56 -12.18
CA SER A 671 8.44 12.89 -12.82
C SER A 671 7.83 12.90 -14.23
N THR A 672 7.91 11.81 -14.98
CA THR A 672 7.32 11.71 -16.33
C THR A 672 5.90 11.14 -16.27
N GLY A 673 5.72 10.02 -15.57
CA GLY A 673 4.43 9.33 -15.43
C GLY A 673 4.24 8.17 -16.42
N GLY A 674 3.02 7.89 -16.86
CA GLY A 674 2.76 6.67 -17.63
C GLY A 674 1.31 6.49 -18.06
N SER A 675 0.95 5.31 -18.54
CA SER A 675 -0.45 4.98 -18.82
C SER A 675 -0.81 3.52 -18.57
N PHE A 676 -2.10 3.29 -18.33
CA PHE A 676 -2.74 1.98 -18.31
C PHE A 676 -3.79 1.97 -19.43
N SER A 677 -3.83 0.91 -20.24
CA SER A 677 -4.75 0.80 -21.39
C SER A 677 -5.91 -0.21 -21.20
N GLY A 678 -6.03 -0.80 -20.02
CA GLY A 678 -6.95 -1.89 -19.74
C GLY A 678 -7.35 -1.98 -18.27
N ILE A 679 -7.95 -3.11 -17.89
CA ILE A 679 -8.54 -3.30 -16.56
C ILE A 679 -7.49 -3.11 -15.47
N ILE A 680 -7.74 -2.15 -14.58
CA ILE A 680 -7.34 -2.18 -13.18
C ILE A 680 -8.50 -2.82 -12.42
N GLY A 681 -8.34 -4.02 -11.86
CA GLY A 681 -9.46 -4.68 -11.16
C GLY A 681 -9.18 -6.09 -10.65
N ALA A 682 -9.74 -6.41 -9.50
CA ALA A 682 -9.70 -7.74 -8.88
C ALA A 682 -11.08 -8.42 -8.93
N SER A 683 -11.08 -9.76 -8.97
CA SER A 683 -12.27 -10.61 -8.95
C SER A 683 -12.77 -10.97 -7.55
N ASN A 684 -12.17 -10.39 -6.49
CA ASN A 684 -12.48 -10.71 -5.09
C ASN A 684 -12.67 -9.44 -4.22
N SER A 685 -13.12 -9.65 -2.98
CA SER A 685 -13.72 -8.63 -2.11
C SER A 685 -12.76 -7.66 -1.42
N ASN A 686 -11.46 -7.70 -1.72
CA ASN A 686 -10.49 -6.76 -1.13
C ASN A 686 -10.45 -5.46 -1.96
N GLN A 687 -10.59 -4.33 -1.27
CA GLN A 687 -10.77 -3.01 -1.89
C GLN A 687 -9.39 -2.41 -2.21
N PRO A 688 -9.01 -2.20 -3.49
CA PRO A 688 -7.69 -1.68 -3.80
C PRO A 688 -7.68 -0.15 -3.81
N LYS A 689 -6.79 0.41 -3.00
CA LYS A 689 -6.39 1.82 -3.02
C LYS A 689 -5.48 2.10 -4.22
N VAL A 690 -5.55 3.29 -4.81
CA VAL A 690 -4.50 3.79 -5.71
C VAL A 690 -3.99 5.12 -5.19
N THR A 691 -2.66 5.29 -5.12
CA THR A 691 -2.01 6.51 -4.64
C THR A 691 -1.06 7.04 -5.72
N LYS A 692 -1.13 8.32 -6.07
CA LYS A 692 -0.38 8.94 -7.18
C LYS A 692 0.54 10.04 -6.64
N ASN A 693 1.83 9.75 -6.51
CA ASN A 693 2.77 10.50 -5.65
C ASN A 693 3.86 11.26 -6.41
N GLY A 694 4.14 10.93 -7.69
CA GLY A 694 5.13 11.63 -8.52
C GLY A 694 4.57 12.86 -9.25
N SER A 695 5.42 13.79 -9.70
CA SER A 695 4.99 15.01 -10.40
C SER A 695 4.49 14.77 -11.84
N GLY A 696 4.74 13.61 -12.44
CA GLY A 696 4.38 13.29 -13.81
C GLY A 696 2.88 13.09 -14.06
N THR A 697 2.52 12.75 -15.31
CA THR A 697 1.13 12.47 -15.71
C THR A 697 0.91 10.97 -15.85
N TRP A 698 -0.01 10.41 -15.06
CA TRP A 698 -0.42 9.01 -15.18
C TRP A 698 -1.83 8.93 -15.79
N ALA A 699 -1.98 8.24 -16.93
CA ALA A 699 -3.24 8.19 -17.68
C ALA A 699 -3.95 6.82 -17.58
N PHE A 700 -5.24 6.82 -17.27
CA PHE A 700 -6.10 5.65 -17.39
C PHE A 700 -6.91 5.75 -18.68
N ASN A 701 -6.67 4.81 -19.58
CA ASN A 701 -7.33 4.63 -20.87
C ASN A 701 -7.91 3.21 -20.91
N GLY A 702 -9.02 2.99 -21.63
CA GLY A 702 -9.52 1.64 -21.90
C GLY A 702 -10.96 1.40 -21.49
N THR A 703 -11.51 0.30 -22.00
CA THR A 703 -12.95 0.03 -21.98
C THR A 703 -13.52 -0.30 -20.60
N GLU A 704 -12.70 -0.78 -19.65
CA GLU A 704 -13.13 -1.14 -18.30
C GLU A 704 -12.05 -0.82 -17.27
N SER A 705 -12.45 -0.35 -16.09
CA SER A 705 -11.57 -0.03 -14.97
C SER A 705 -12.35 0.00 -13.66
N TYR A 706 -11.96 -0.85 -12.71
CA TYR A 706 -12.65 -1.15 -11.46
C TYR A 706 -11.78 -0.81 -10.24
N LEU A 707 -11.67 0.48 -9.92
CA LEU A 707 -11.20 0.90 -8.59
C LEU A 707 -12.31 0.65 -7.57
N ARG A 708 -12.00 0.02 -6.43
CA ARG A 708 -12.98 -0.25 -5.35
C ARG A 708 -12.65 0.38 -3.99
N ASP A 709 -11.61 1.20 -3.85
CA ASP A 709 -11.40 2.04 -2.65
C ASP A 709 -10.98 3.48 -3.03
N VAL A 710 -10.32 4.20 -2.11
CA VAL A 710 -9.84 5.58 -2.27
C VAL A 710 -8.85 5.66 -3.43
N LEU A 711 -9.11 6.61 -4.33
CA LEU A 711 -8.13 7.10 -5.28
C LEU A 711 -7.48 8.37 -4.71
N THR A 712 -6.18 8.34 -4.42
CA THR A 712 -5.43 9.48 -3.86
C THR A 712 -4.43 10.03 -4.86
N ILE A 713 -4.37 11.35 -5.00
CA ILE A 713 -3.41 12.09 -5.82
C ILE A 713 -2.65 13.03 -4.89
N GLN A 714 -1.35 12.78 -4.71
CA GLN A 714 -0.44 13.56 -3.86
C GLN A 714 0.50 14.47 -4.66
N ALA A 715 0.72 14.20 -5.95
CA ALA A 715 1.40 15.14 -6.85
C ALA A 715 1.04 14.89 -8.32
N GLY A 716 1.33 15.88 -9.18
CA GLY A 716 1.19 15.78 -10.63
C GLY A 716 -0.24 15.51 -11.11
N THR A 717 -0.36 15.00 -12.32
CA THR A 717 -1.67 14.78 -12.97
C THR A 717 -2.04 13.30 -12.97
N LEU A 718 -3.27 12.99 -12.55
CA LEU A 718 -3.94 11.75 -12.94
C LEU A 718 -4.95 12.05 -14.03
N LYS A 719 -4.77 11.47 -15.21
CA LYS A 719 -5.58 11.70 -16.41
C LYS A 719 -6.54 10.56 -16.65
N LEU A 720 -7.82 10.85 -16.80
CA LEU A 720 -8.88 9.91 -17.14
C LEU A 720 -9.26 10.12 -18.61
N GLY A 721 -8.71 9.30 -19.50
CA GLY A 721 -8.84 9.41 -20.95
C GLY A 721 -10.08 8.70 -21.49
N SER A 722 -9.87 7.82 -22.48
CA SER A 722 -10.94 7.07 -23.16
C SER A 722 -11.51 5.95 -22.28
N LEU A 723 -12.31 6.32 -21.28
CA LEU A 723 -13.00 5.41 -20.36
C LEU A 723 -14.46 5.16 -20.78
N ASN A 724 -15.02 4.02 -20.38
CA ASN A 724 -16.48 3.83 -20.35
C ASN A 724 -17.13 4.56 -19.16
N THR A 725 -18.46 4.54 -19.10
CA THR A 725 -19.26 5.33 -18.15
C THR A 725 -19.14 4.92 -16.67
N ASN A 726 -18.49 3.79 -16.35
CA ASN A 726 -18.65 3.10 -15.06
C ASN A 726 -17.46 3.23 -14.08
N PHE A 727 -16.41 3.98 -14.42
CA PHE A 727 -15.20 4.15 -13.59
C PHE A 727 -15.51 4.57 -12.14
N PHE A 728 -16.27 5.67 -11.97
CA PHE A 728 -16.58 6.24 -10.66
C PHE A 728 -17.67 5.49 -9.88
N GLY A 729 -18.50 4.70 -10.57
CA GLY A 729 -19.55 3.92 -9.92
C GLY A 729 -19.02 2.80 -9.03
N ASN A 730 -17.78 2.35 -9.27
CA ASN A 730 -17.13 1.28 -8.51
C ASN A 730 -16.30 1.79 -7.31
N ILE A 731 -15.85 3.05 -7.33
CA ILE A 731 -15.06 3.66 -6.25
C ILE A 731 -15.92 3.72 -4.98
N VAL A 732 -15.47 3.13 -3.87
CA VAL A 732 -16.29 3.05 -2.66
C VAL A 732 -16.34 4.38 -1.90
N THR A 733 -15.19 5.04 -1.74
CA THR A 733 -14.97 6.13 -0.77
C THR A 733 -14.81 7.54 -1.38
N GLY A 734 -14.13 7.69 -2.51
CA GLY A 734 -13.98 8.98 -3.22
C GLY A 734 -12.60 9.19 -3.85
N VAL A 735 -12.36 10.42 -4.33
CA VAL A 735 -11.07 10.87 -4.89
C VAL A 735 -10.46 11.97 -4.04
N ASN A 736 -9.27 11.73 -3.49
CA ASN A 736 -8.51 12.66 -2.66
C ASN A 736 -7.39 13.33 -3.47
N ILE A 737 -7.59 14.58 -3.92
CA ILE A 737 -6.57 15.41 -4.56
C ILE A 737 -5.81 16.18 -3.47
N SER A 738 -4.98 15.47 -2.71
CA SER A 738 -4.48 15.90 -1.41
C SER A 738 -3.59 17.15 -1.38
N THR A 739 -2.85 17.47 -2.45
CA THR A 739 -1.93 18.63 -2.52
C THR A 739 -2.33 19.66 -3.58
N ALA A 740 -2.02 20.93 -3.34
CA ALA A 740 -2.41 22.04 -4.22
C ALA A 740 -1.84 21.95 -5.66
N GLY A 741 -0.69 21.29 -5.82
CA GLY A 741 -0.05 21.04 -7.13
C GLY A 741 -0.54 19.78 -7.85
N ALA A 742 -1.45 19.01 -7.26
CA ALA A 742 -2.04 17.83 -7.88
C ALA A 742 -3.27 18.18 -8.74
N VAL A 743 -3.46 17.41 -9.82
CA VAL A 743 -4.52 17.61 -10.82
C VAL A 743 -5.25 16.30 -11.11
N LEU A 744 -6.58 16.31 -11.05
CA LEU A 744 -7.41 15.28 -11.68
C LEU A 744 -7.84 15.79 -13.07
N GLU A 745 -7.24 15.26 -14.13
CA GLU A 745 -7.63 15.55 -15.52
C GLU A 745 -8.70 14.57 -16.00
N MET A 746 -9.77 15.08 -16.60
CA MET A 746 -10.90 14.35 -17.16
C MET A 746 -10.96 14.63 -18.66
N ALA A 747 -10.19 13.84 -19.40
CA ALA A 747 -9.94 13.97 -20.83
C ALA A 747 -10.90 13.16 -21.72
N ASN A 748 -11.95 12.57 -21.13
CA ASN A 748 -12.91 11.73 -21.83
C ASN A 748 -13.80 12.52 -22.81
N ASN A 749 -13.93 12.01 -24.04
CA ASN A 749 -14.79 12.57 -25.08
C ASN A 749 -16.25 12.10 -24.97
N ASN A 750 -16.52 11.05 -24.19
CA ASN A 750 -17.86 10.56 -23.88
C ASN A 750 -18.44 11.25 -22.63
N ALA A 751 -19.74 11.07 -22.39
CA ALA A 751 -20.36 11.49 -21.14
C ALA A 751 -19.83 10.67 -19.95
N LEU A 752 -19.52 11.34 -18.84
CA LEU A 752 -18.87 10.75 -17.66
C LEU A 752 -19.53 11.29 -16.39
N ASN A 753 -20.03 10.38 -15.54
CA ASN A 753 -20.71 10.72 -14.29
C ASN A 753 -19.84 10.34 -13.09
N VAL A 754 -19.49 11.33 -12.27
CA VAL A 754 -18.78 11.16 -10.99
C VAL A 754 -19.81 11.13 -9.87
N THR A 755 -20.04 9.96 -9.27
CA THR A 755 -21.04 9.77 -8.19
C THR A 755 -20.44 9.81 -6.79
N LYS A 756 -19.11 9.95 -6.68
CA LYS A 756 -18.32 9.86 -5.45
C LYS A 756 -17.54 11.15 -5.21
N PRO A 757 -17.32 11.57 -3.95
CA PRO A 757 -16.81 12.90 -3.66
C PRO A 757 -15.36 13.07 -4.10
N ILE A 758 -15.06 14.23 -4.67
CA ILE A 758 -13.71 14.72 -4.91
C ILE A 758 -13.37 15.70 -3.78
N TYR A 759 -12.25 15.53 -3.08
CA TYR A 759 -11.85 16.38 -1.96
C TYR A 759 -10.33 16.59 -1.90
N GLY A 760 -9.85 17.54 -1.09
CA GLY A 760 -8.42 17.81 -0.90
C GLY A 760 -8.03 19.25 -1.20
N SER A 761 -6.77 19.51 -1.55
CA SER A 761 -6.29 20.88 -1.86
C SER A 761 -5.97 21.13 -3.34
N GLY A 762 -5.89 20.09 -4.17
CA GLY A 762 -5.59 20.17 -5.60
C GLY A 762 -6.80 20.46 -6.49
N SER A 763 -6.55 20.40 -7.80
CA SER A 763 -7.41 20.96 -8.86
C SER A 763 -8.05 19.91 -9.77
N VAL A 764 -9.11 20.31 -10.48
CA VAL A 764 -9.81 19.47 -11.47
C VAL A 764 -9.74 20.13 -12.85
N LEU A 765 -9.34 19.37 -13.87
CA LEU A 765 -9.25 19.82 -15.26
C LEU A 765 -10.16 18.96 -16.14
N LYS A 766 -11.17 19.55 -16.77
CA LYS A 766 -12.06 18.90 -17.75
C LYS A 766 -11.62 19.27 -19.17
N SER A 767 -10.93 18.37 -19.85
CA SER A 767 -10.24 18.62 -21.13
C SER A 767 -10.81 17.85 -22.33
N GLY A 768 -11.61 16.80 -22.12
CA GLY A 768 -12.25 16.05 -23.22
C GLY A 768 -13.52 16.73 -23.74
N ALA A 769 -13.99 16.35 -24.93
CA ALA A 769 -15.16 16.97 -25.57
C ALA A 769 -16.52 16.62 -24.92
N GLY A 770 -16.58 15.57 -24.07
CA GLY A 770 -17.83 15.03 -23.53
C GLY A 770 -18.51 15.89 -22.46
N THR A 771 -19.60 15.40 -21.89
CA THR A 771 -20.22 15.99 -20.68
C THR A 771 -19.69 15.32 -19.43
N LEU A 772 -19.12 16.08 -18.51
CA LEU A 772 -18.74 15.63 -17.17
C LEU A 772 -19.81 16.06 -16.18
N THR A 773 -20.41 15.13 -15.43
CA THR A 773 -21.36 15.46 -14.35
C THR A 773 -20.78 15.09 -13.00
N LEU A 774 -20.71 16.04 -12.07
CA LEU A 774 -20.27 15.80 -10.69
C LEU A 774 -21.49 15.58 -9.76
N ASN A 775 -22.07 14.38 -9.79
CA ASN A 775 -23.24 13.95 -9.01
C ASN A 775 -22.90 13.47 -7.58
N SER A 776 -21.95 14.12 -6.90
CA SER A 776 -21.62 13.79 -5.51
C SER A 776 -22.20 14.81 -4.53
N SER A 777 -22.54 14.35 -3.32
CA SER A 777 -23.17 15.16 -2.27
C SER A 777 -22.24 16.14 -1.56
N SER A 778 -20.92 16.05 -1.76
CA SER A 778 -19.95 17.02 -1.21
C SER A 778 -18.59 16.94 -1.93
N ASN A 779 -18.33 17.83 -2.90
CA ASN A 779 -17.00 17.97 -3.51
C ASN A 779 -16.20 19.04 -2.77
N ALA A 780 -15.31 18.63 -1.87
CA ALA A 780 -14.59 19.48 -0.93
C ALA A 780 -13.11 19.68 -1.32
N TYR A 781 -12.81 19.94 -2.60
CA TYR A 781 -11.46 20.29 -3.06
C TYR A 781 -11.26 21.81 -3.10
N SER A 782 -10.07 22.33 -2.77
CA SER A 782 -9.80 23.78 -2.74
C SER A 782 -9.04 24.34 -3.93
N GLY A 783 -8.45 23.50 -4.79
CA GLY A 783 -7.88 23.95 -6.05
C GLY A 783 -8.96 24.36 -7.05
N GLY A 784 -8.54 25.05 -8.12
CA GLY A 784 -9.45 25.51 -9.16
C GLY A 784 -10.04 24.38 -10.01
N THR A 785 -11.11 24.71 -10.72
CA THR A 785 -11.79 23.81 -11.67
C THR A 785 -11.72 24.41 -13.06
N THR A 786 -10.99 23.81 -13.99
CA THR A 786 -10.85 24.33 -15.36
C THR A 786 -11.67 23.48 -16.33
N VAL A 787 -12.66 24.07 -16.99
CA VAL A 787 -13.40 23.46 -18.11
C VAL A 787 -12.75 23.93 -19.40
N ALA A 788 -11.78 23.16 -19.88
CA ALA A 788 -11.05 23.44 -21.11
C ALA A 788 -11.82 23.02 -22.38
N ASN A 789 -12.70 22.02 -22.28
CA ASN A 789 -13.54 21.56 -23.39
C ASN A 789 -14.84 20.90 -22.89
N GLY A 790 -15.85 20.81 -23.75
CA GLY A 790 -17.15 20.18 -23.49
C GLY A 790 -17.94 20.84 -22.36
N ILE A 791 -18.83 20.07 -21.73
CA ILE A 791 -19.70 20.54 -20.64
C ILE A 791 -19.20 20.00 -19.30
N LEU A 792 -19.16 20.85 -18.27
CA LEU A 792 -19.15 20.46 -16.87
C LEU A 792 -20.54 20.73 -16.27
N LYS A 793 -21.15 19.74 -15.64
CA LYS A 793 -22.42 19.82 -14.92
C LYS A 793 -22.17 19.69 -13.41
N ALA A 794 -22.60 20.68 -12.63
CA ALA A 794 -22.73 20.54 -11.18
C ALA A 794 -23.91 19.60 -10.90
N GLY A 795 -23.64 18.34 -10.54
CA GLY A 795 -24.66 17.29 -10.57
C GLY A 795 -25.78 17.44 -9.52
N THR A 796 -26.83 16.62 -9.65
CA THR A 796 -27.91 16.58 -8.65
C THR A 796 -27.47 15.80 -7.42
N VAL A 797 -27.72 16.33 -6.22
CA VAL A 797 -27.33 15.66 -4.97
C VAL A 797 -28.25 14.48 -4.66
N PHE A 798 -27.66 13.28 -4.54
CA PHE A 798 -28.28 12.19 -3.80
C PHE A 798 -28.26 12.52 -2.29
N GLY A 799 -29.37 13.06 -1.76
CA GLY A 799 -29.63 13.05 -0.31
C GLY A 799 -29.44 14.34 0.50
N GLY A 800 -29.49 15.54 -0.10
CA GLY A 800 -29.68 16.78 0.67
C GLY A 800 -28.63 17.88 0.49
N SER A 801 -28.95 19.06 1.03
CA SER A 801 -28.27 20.34 0.75
C SER A 801 -26.81 20.43 1.21
N SER A 802 -25.88 20.64 0.28
CA SER A 802 -24.54 21.18 0.56
C SER A 802 -24.12 22.17 -0.56
N SER A 803 -23.22 23.11 -0.26
CA SER A 803 -22.89 24.23 -1.17
C SER A 803 -21.65 24.02 -2.04
N ALA A 804 -20.98 22.86 -1.96
CA ALA A 804 -19.70 22.60 -2.59
C ALA A 804 -19.83 21.55 -3.71
N HIS A 805 -20.48 21.91 -4.81
CA HIS A 805 -20.67 21.01 -5.96
C HIS A 805 -19.42 20.91 -6.85
N LEU A 806 -18.58 21.95 -6.88
CA LEU A 806 -17.44 22.11 -7.79
C LEU A 806 -16.14 22.46 -7.05
N GLY A 807 -16.01 22.03 -5.78
CA GLY A 807 -14.95 22.49 -4.90
C GLY A 807 -15.23 23.87 -4.30
N THR A 808 -14.18 24.47 -3.74
CA THR A 808 -14.15 25.83 -3.16
C THR A 808 -13.23 26.79 -3.91
N GLY A 809 -12.40 26.28 -4.83
CA GLY A 809 -11.55 27.09 -5.70
C GLY A 809 -12.31 27.76 -6.86
N ARG A 810 -11.62 28.63 -7.60
CA ARG A 810 -12.19 29.32 -8.77
C ARG A 810 -12.52 28.34 -9.89
N VAL A 811 -13.70 28.45 -10.49
CA VAL A 811 -14.06 27.74 -11.72
C VAL A 811 -13.72 28.60 -12.94
N THR A 812 -13.05 28.04 -13.94
CA THR A 812 -12.67 28.74 -15.19
C THR A 812 -13.19 27.95 -16.38
N VAL A 813 -14.03 28.57 -17.22
CA VAL A 813 -14.59 27.97 -18.44
C VAL A 813 -13.88 28.60 -19.65
N MET A 814 -13.27 27.78 -20.50
CA MET A 814 -12.55 28.22 -21.70
C MET A 814 -13.51 28.40 -22.90
N SER A 815 -13.01 29.09 -23.95
CA SER A 815 -13.78 29.32 -25.17
C SER A 815 -14.23 28.01 -25.81
N GLY A 816 -15.51 27.91 -26.15
CA GLY A 816 -16.13 26.69 -26.67
C GLY A 816 -16.48 25.63 -25.62
N ALA A 817 -16.29 25.88 -24.32
CA ALA A 817 -16.73 25.02 -23.22
C ALA A 817 -17.92 25.63 -22.46
N ALA A 818 -18.61 24.85 -21.62
CA ALA A 818 -19.72 25.33 -20.80
C ALA A 818 -19.73 24.75 -19.38
N LEU A 819 -20.15 25.56 -18.41
CA LEU A 819 -20.54 25.15 -17.07
C LEU A 819 -22.06 25.23 -16.92
N ASP A 820 -22.70 24.10 -16.62
CA ASP A 820 -24.13 24.01 -16.32
C ASP A 820 -24.33 23.74 -14.82
N VAL A 821 -25.02 24.65 -14.14
CA VAL A 821 -25.21 24.58 -12.68
C VAL A 821 -26.35 23.63 -12.26
N GLN A 822 -27.19 23.18 -13.19
CA GLN A 822 -28.26 22.18 -12.97
C GLN A 822 -29.14 22.42 -11.71
N GLY A 823 -29.53 23.67 -11.46
CA GLY A 823 -30.36 24.04 -10.30
C GLY A 823 -29.59 24.30 -9.00
N ASN A 824 -28.26 24.15 -8.98
CA ASN A 824 -27.46 24.28 -7.77
C ASN A 824 -26.88 25.68 -7.57
N SER A 825 -27.07 26.24 -6.37
CA SER A 825 -26.43 27.50 -5.96
C SER A 825 -24.91 27.30 -5.73
N LEU A 826 -24.09 28.29 -6.12
CA LEU A 826 -22.63 28.24 -6.04
C LEU A 826 -22.07 29.52 -5.40
N SER A 827 -21.11 29.38 -4.48
CA SER A 827 -20.41 30.50 -3.83
C SER A 827 -19.01 30.78 -4.38
N VAL A 828 -18.48 29.87 -5.22
CA VAL A 828 -17.13 29.97 -5.79
C VAL A 828 -17.01 31.08 -6.84
N PRO A 829 -15.84 31.76 -6.96
CA PRO A 829 -15.57 32.66 -8.07
C PRO A 829 -15.61 31.91 -9.41
N ILE A 830 -16.16 32.53 -10.44
CA ILE A 830 -16.28 31.97 -11.78
C ILE A 830 -15.56 32.90 -12.78
N THR A 831 -14.84 32.32 -13.74
CA THR A 831 -14.31 33.02 -14.90
C THR A 831 -14.83 32.34 -16.15
N ILE A 832 -15.50 33.08 -17.03
CA ILE A 832 -15.99 32.57 -18.31
C ILE A 832 -15.28 33.28 -19.46
N ASN A 833 -14.85 32.47 -20.43
CA ASN A 833 -14.24 32.93 -21.67
C ASN A 833 -15.11 32.33 -22.78
N GLY A 834 -15.88 33.15 -23.50
CA GLY A 834 -16.68 32.71 -24.65
C GLY A 834 -18.19 32.60 -24.37
N THR A 835 -18.97 32.45 -25.44
CA THR A 835 -20.44 32.31 -25.41
C THR A 835 -20.91 30.87 -25.15
N GLY A 836 -19.98 29.94 -24.93
CA GLY A 836 -20.24 28.52 -24.70
C GLY A 836 -20.42 27.71 -25.97
N ILE A 837 -20.74 26.43 -25.79
CA ILE A 837 -20.97 25.50 -26.92
C ILE A 837 -22.15 26.00 -27.76
N ASN A 838 -21.93 26.20 -29.06
CA ASN A 838 -22.93 26.67 -30.02
C ASN A 838 -23.64 27.97 -29.57
N SER A 839 -22.96 28.84 -28.82
CA SER A 839 -23.53 30.05 -28.19
C SER A 839 -24.71 29.80 -27.23
N GLY A 840 -24.85 28.57 -26.71
CA GLY A 840 -25.89 28.19 -25.74
C GLY A 840 -25.66 28.66 -24.31
N GLY A 841 -24.59 29.42 -24.06
CA GLY A 841 -24.14 29.90 -22.75
C GLY A 841 -22.87 29.18 -22.28
N ALA A 842 -21.86 29.94 -21.84
CA ALA A 842 -20.68 29.41 -21.14
C ALA A 842 -20.97 29.15 -19.66
N LEU A 843 -21.98 29.85 -19.12
CA LEU A 843 -22.58 29.58 -17.82
C LEU A 843 -24.08 29.35 -18.03
N THR A 844 -24.58 28.16 -17.74
CA THR A 844 -25.97 27.78 -17.98
C THR A 844 -26.64 27.22 -16.74
N ASN A 845 -27.96 27.23 -16.77
CA ASN A 845 -28.78 26.44 -15.85
C ASN A 845 -29.81 25.67 -16.70
N GLY A 846 -29.59 24.37 -16.89
CA GLY A 846 -30.39 23.54 -17.80
C GLY A 846 -31.44 22.64 -17.15
N THR A 847 -31.55 22.61 -15.82
CA THR A 847 -32.41 21.67 -15.08
C THR A 847 -33.67 22.33 -14.52
N SER A 848 -34.77 21.59 -14.44
CA SER A 848 -36.04 22.06 -13.88
C SER A 848 -35.99 22.23 -12.35
N GLY A 849 -36.68 23.23 -11.83
CA GLY A 849 -36.63 23.58 -10.41
C GLY A 849 -37.73 24.55 -9.97
N THR A 850 -37.92 24.64 -8.65
CA THR A 850 -38.90 25.53 -7.99
C THR A 850 -38.26 26.59 -7.10
N SER A 851 -36.94 26.53 -6.87
CA SER A 851 -36.18 27.44 -6.00
C SER A 851 -35.11 28.18 -6.79
N ASP A 852 -34.85 29.44 -6.44
CA ASP A 852 -33.86 30.25 -7.15
C ASP A 852 -32.42 29.71 -7.01
N VAL A 853 -31.66 29.82 -8.09
CA VAL A 853 -30.26 29.41 -8.15
C VAL A 853 -29.40 30.63 -7.87
N THR A 854 -28.68 30.64 -6.75
CA THR A 854 -27.87 31.80 -6.35
C THR A 854 -26.39 31.58 -6.63
N LEU A 855 -25.78 32.52 -7.35
CA LEU A 855 -24.35 32.61 -7.61
C LEU A 855 -23.78 33.78 -6.79
N SER A 856 -23.07 33.46 -5.71
CA SER A 856 -22.55 34.46 -4.75
C SER A 856 -21.04 34.72 -4.88
N GLY A 857 -20.34 33.99 -5.75
CA GLY A 857 -18.94 34.27 -6.08
C GLY A 857 -18.76 35.42 -7.08
N LEU A 858 -17.55 35.98 -7.15
CA LEU A 858 -17.19 36.96 -8.17
C LEU A 858 -17.20 36.33 -9.56
N LEU A 859 -17.77 37.02 -10.55
CA LEU A 859 -17.72 36.63 -11.96
C LEU A 859 -16.69 37.49 -12.73
N THR A 860 -15.87 36.86 -13.56
CA THR A 860 -14.96 37.52 -14.49
C THR A 860 -15.25 37.05 -15.92
N LEU A 861 -15.31 37.98 -16.88
CA LEU A 861 -15.34 37.67 -18.31
C LEU A 861 -13.92 37.84 -18.87
N GLY A 862 -13.38 36.81 -19.52
CA GLY A 862 -12.09 36.87 -20.22
C GLY A 862 -12.22 36.94 -21.75
N SER A 863 -13.44 36.85 -22.28
CA SER A 863 -13.83 37.27 -23.62
C SER A 863 -15.34 37.52 -23.66
N ASP A 864 -15.90 37.84 -24.83
CA ASP A 864 -17.36 37.93 -25.01
C ASP A 864 -18.05 36.66 -24.52
N SER A 865 -19.07 36.81 -23.67
CA SER A 865 -19.62 35.70 -22.90
C SER A 865 -21.14 35.70 -22.78
N ALA A 866 -21.69 34.53 -22.47
CA ALA A 866 -23.13 34.31 -22.37
C ALA A 866 -23.51 33.51 -21.12
N ILE A 867 -24.55 34.00 -20.41
CA ILE A 867 -25.20 33.37 -19.27
C ILE A 867 -26.64 33.04 -19.66
N VAL A 868 -27.06 31.78 -19.53
CA VAL A 868 -28.36 31.31 -20.06
C VAL A 868 -29.12 30.47 -19.04
N ASN A 869 -30.30 30.91 -18.60
CA ASN A 869 -31.17 30.12 -17.72
C ASN A 869 -32.33 29.48 -18.50
N ASN A 870 -32.15 28.21 -18.85
CA ASN A 870 -33.10 27.35 -19.58
C ASN A 870 -33.84 26.36 -18.67
N ALA A 871 -33.87 26.60 -17.35
CA ALA A 871 -34.68 25.82 -16.44
C ALA A 871 -36.16 25.79 -16.86
N SER A 872 -36.90 24.80 -16.39
CA SER A 872 -38.36 24.83 -16.40
C SER A 872 -38.87 24.88 -14.95
N GLY A 873 -39.89 25.70 -14.70
CA GLY A 873 -40.32 26.08 -13.35
C GLY A 873 -39.69 27.41 -12.87
N ASN A 874 -40.16 27.91 -11.73
CA ASN A 874 -39.96 29.32 -11.32
C ASN A 874 -38.58 29.64 -10.70
N SER A 875 -37.52 28.94 -11.11
CA SER A 875 -36.14 29.11 -10.63
C SER A 875 -35.40 30.22 -11.38
N ALA A 876 -35.27 31.41 -10.77
CA ALA A 876 -34.45 32.49 -11.32
C ALA A 876 -32.95 32.27 -11.03
N LEU A 877 -32.07 32.65 -11.96
CA LEU A 877 -30.61 32.61 -11.78
C LEU A 877 -30.10 33.94 -11.20
N LYS A 878 -29.68 33.97 -9.94
CA LYS A 878 -29.37 35.17 -9.16
C LYS A 878 -27.87 35.35 -8.93
N LEU A 879 -27.22 36.26 -9.65
CA LEU A 879 -25.86 36.72 -9.35
C LEU A 879 -25.92 37.78 -8.25
N THR A 880 -25.39 37.47 -7.06
CA THR A 880 -25.64 38.22 -5.81
C THR A 880 -24.38 38.76 -5.14
N ASN A 881 -23.20 38.51 -5.68
CA ASN A 881 -21.95 39.06 -5.12
C ASN A 881 -21.99 40.59 -5.16
N VAL A 882 -21.61 41.27 -4.07
CA VAL A 882 -21.65 42.74 -3.97
C VAL A 882 -20.53 43.46 -4.75
N GLY A 883 -19.56 42.71 -5.28
CA GLY A 883 -18.47 43.22 -6.10
C GLY A 883 -18.80 43.36 -7.58
N THR A 884 -17.76 43.63 -8.37
CA THR A 884 -17.86 43.93 -9.81
C THR A 884 -17.64 42.70 -10.68
N ILE A 885 -18.52 42.50 -11.66
CA ILE A 885 -18.32 41.62 -12.81
C ILE A 885 -17.35 42.34 -13.77
N THR A 886 -16.11 41.87 -13.81
CA THR A 886 -15.01 42.49 -14.57
C THR A 886 -14.83 41.85 -15.94
N GLY A 887 -14.56 42.64 -16.97
CA GLY A 887 -14.23 42.14 -18.32
C GLY A 887 -14.18 43.27 -19.33
N ASN A 888 -13.09 44.04 -19.34
CA ASN A 888 -13.04 45.32 -20.06
C ASN A 888 -13.16 45.13 -21.59
N GLY A 889 -14.20 45.71 -22.18
CA GLY A 889 -14.52 45.64 -23.60
C GLY A 889 -15.34 44.41 -24.01
N TYR A 890 -15.56 43.43 -23.12
CA TYR A 890 -16.23 42.18 -23.47
C TYR A 890 -17.75 42.26 -23.30
N ALA A 891 -18.49 41.76 -24.31
CA ALA A 891 -19.94 41.70 -24.29
C ALA A 891 -20.47 40.61 -23.35
N LEU A 892 -21.63 40.86 -22.74
CA LEU A 892 -22.34 39.90 -21.89
C LEU A 892 -23.77 39.65 -22.39
N THR A 893 -24.04 38.43 -22.86
CA THR A 893 -25.38 37.99 -23.24
C THR A 893 -26.09 37.32 -22.07
N LEU A 894 -27.34 37.70 -21.81
CA LEU A 894 -28.23 37.19 -20.78
C LEU A 894 -29.44 36.53 -21.45
N GLY A 895 -29.46 35.21 -21.50
CA GLY A 895 -30.43 34.42 -22.27
C GLY A 895 -31.34 33.54 -21.44
N GLY A 896 -32.23 32.84 -22.15
CA GLY A 896 -32.97 31.67 -21.70
C GLY A 896 -34.45 31.89 -21.40
N SER A 897 -35.16 30.79 -21.12
CA SER A 897 -36.61 30.74 -20.93
C SER A 897 -37.09 31.38 -19.61
N GLN A 898 -36.29 31.34 -18.54
CA GLN A 898 -36.69 31.84 -17.21
C GLN A 898 -36.01 33.16 -16.84
N GLY A 899 -34.73 33.31 -17.18
CA GLY A 899 -33.93 34.49 -16.85
C GLY A 899 -33.40 34.50 -15.41
N GLY A 900 -33.33 35.66 -14.76
CA GLY A 900 -32.57 35.79 -13.51
C GLY A 900 -32.51 37.18 -12.89
N THR A 901 -31.52 37.40 -12.03
CA THR A 901 -31.23 38.70 -11.43
C THR A 901 -29.73 38.89 -11.29
N ILE A 902 -29.17 40.03 -11.70
CA ILE A 902 -27.79 40.42 -11.44
C ILE A 902 -27.81 41.61 -10.48
N SER A 903 -27.46 41.35 -9.23
CA SER A 903 -27.30 42.37 -8.18
C SER A 903 -25.85 42.86 -8.08
N SER A 904 -24.91 42.10 -8.63
CA SER A 904 -23.50 42.51 -8.80
C SER A 904 -23.37 43.70 -9.74
N ILE A 905 -22.33 44.51 -9.55
CA ILE A 905 -22.01 45.64 -10.43
C ILE A 905 -21.46 45.09 -11.75
N ILE A 906 -22.13 45.34 -12.87
CA ILE A 906 -21.58 45.03 -14.19
C ILE A 906 -20.58 46.14 -14.58
N GLY A 907 -19.30 45.79 -14.69
CA GLY A 907 -18.18 46.71 -14.94
C GLY A 907 -17.30 46.26 -16.11
N THR A 908 -17.92 46.00 -17.26
CA THR A 908 -17.28 45.53 -18.50
C THR A 908 -16.73 46.67 -19.38
N GLY A 909 -16.66 47.90 -18.87
CA GLY A 909 -16.25 49.07 -19.67
C GLY A 909 -17.17 49.25 -20.89
N SER A 910 -16.60 49.31 -22.10
CA SER A 910 -17.35 49.47 -23.35
C SER A 910 -18.10 48.22 -23.84
N GLY A 911 -18.04 47.10 -23.11
CA GLY A 911 -18.76 45.86 -23.47
C GLY A 911 -20.28 46.02 -23.39
N SER A 912 -21.00 45.53 -24.40
CA SER A 912 -22.47 45.60 -24.49
C SER A 912 -23.19 44.53 -23.69
N ILE A 913 -24.44 44.78 -23.28
CA ILE A 913 -25.31 43.81 -22.59
C ILE A 913 -26.46 43.40 -23.51
N THR A 914 -26.62 42.11 -23.79
CA THR A 914 -27.65 41.61 -24.72
C THR A 914 -28.60 40.65 -24.02
N LYS A 915 -29.88 41.00 -23.91
CA LYS A 915 -30.96 40.18 -23.36
C LYS A 915 -31.69 39.44 -24.48
N THR A 916 -31.72 38.10 -24.40
CA THR A 916 -32.42 37.19 -25.33
C THR A 916 -33.27 36.16 -24.58
N GLY A 917 -34.05 35.34 -25.30
CA GLY A 917 -34.95 34.34 -24.73
C GLY A 917 -36.18 34.95 -24.05
N ALA A 918 -37.21 34.13 -23.86
CA ALA A 918 -38.48 34.56 -23.26
C ALA A 918 -38.37 35.02 -21.79
N GLY A 919 -37.32 34.62 -21.06
CA GLY A 919 -37.20 34.83 -19.62
C GLY A 919 -37.11 36.28 -19.17
N THR A 920 -37.28 36.50 -17.85
CA THR A 920 -37.15 37.82 -17.23
C THR A 920 -35.78 37.94 -16.55
N TRP A 921 -34.95 38.90 -16.97
CA TRP A 921 -33.70 39.25 -16.27
C TRP A 921 -33.84 40.59 -15.54
N THR A 922 -33.37 40.67 -14.29
CA THR A 922 -33.40 41.91 -13.49
C THR A 922 -31.99 42.39 -13.21
N LEU A 923 -31.66 43.64 -13.53
CA LEU A 923 -30.41 44.29 -13.16
C LEU A 923 -30.65 45.17 -11.93
N SER A 924 -30.03 44.80 -10.82
CA SER A 924 -30.13 45.49 -9.51
C SER A 924 -28.79 46.08 -9.04
N GLY A 925 -27.67 45.75 -9.67
CA GLY A 925 -26.39 46.40 -9.41
C GLY A 925 -26.36 47.86 -9.88
N VAL A 926 -25.56 48.69 -9.23
CA VAL A 926 -25.24 50.06 -9.67
C VAL A 926 -24.16 49.94 -10.74
N ASN A 927 -24.57 49.71 -11.99
CA ASN A 927 -23.67 49.24 -13.05
C ASN A 927 -22.81 50.37 -13.63
N THR A 928 -21.59 50.03 -14.04
CA THR A 928 -20.55 50.99 -14.46
C THR A 928 -20.04 50.76 -15.88
N PHE A 929 -20.67 49.87 -16.64
CA PHE A 929 -20.39 49.74 -18.08
C PHE A 929 -20.92 50.96 -18.86
N THR A 930 -20.40 51.13 -20.07
CA THR A 930 -20.68 52.25 -21.00
C THR A 930 -21.12 51.77 -22.39
N GLY A 931 -21.13 50.45 -22.63
CA GLY A 931 -21.64 49.85 -23.87
C GLY A 931 -23.17 49.80 -23.94
N ASN A 932 -23.71 49.58 -25.14
CA ASN A 932 -25.16 49.54 -25.39
C ASN A 932 -25.86 48.35 -24.71
N VAL A 933 -27.16 48.51 -24.44
CA VAL A 933 -28.04 47.44 -23.96
C VAL A 933 -29.04 47.06 -25.06
N PHE A 934 -29.14 45.78 -25.38
CA PHE A 934 -30.07 45.24 -26.38
C PHE A 934 -31.07 44.30 -25.71
N VAL A 935 -32.36 44.59 -25.77
CA VAL A 935 -33.44 43.75 -25.24
C VAL A 935 -34.21 43.18 -26.43
N ASN A 936 -33.73 42.05 -26.93
CA ASN A 936 -34.21 41.44 -28.17
C ASN A 936 -35.47 40.60 -27.93
N GLU A 937 -35.56 39.94 -26.78
CA GLU A 937 -36.67 39.05 -26.40
C GLU A 937 -36.87 39.05 -24.87
N GLY A 938 -38.08 38.72 -24.43
CA GLY A 938 -38.41 38.59 -23.00
C GLY A 938 -38.46 39.93 -22.27
N TYR A 939 -38.23 39.91 -20.95
CA TYR A 939 -38.34 41.09 -20.09
C TYR A 939 -36.97 41.41 -19.44
N LEU A 940 -36.50 42.64 -19.57
CA LEU A 940 -35.39 43.18 -18.77
C LEU A 940 -35.96 44.12 -17.71
N ILE A 941 -35.47 44.09 -16.46
CA ILE A 941 -35.92 44.97 -15.38
C ILE A 941 -34.73 45.75 -14.84
N ALA A 942 -34.81 47.08 -14.90
CA ALA A 942 -33.90 48.02 -14.25
C ALA A 942 -34.42 48.35 -12.83
N ASN A 943 -33.70 47.90 -11.80
CA ASN A 943 -34.12 48.03 -10.40
C ASN A 943 -33.42 49.18 -9.63
N ASN A 944 -32.66 50.04 -10.32
CA ASN A 944 -32.13 51.31 -9.81
C ASN A 944 -31.77 52.23 -11.00
N SER A 945 -31.40 53.48 -10.73
CA SER A 945 -31.10 54.49 -11.77
C SER A 945 -29.89 54.18 -12.67
N ASN A 946 -28.93 53.39 -12.21
CA ASN A 946 -27.74 52.96 -12.95
C ASN A 946 -27.79 51.46 -13.33
N ALA A 947 -28.95 50.82 -13.26
CA ALA A 947 -29.09 49.41 -13.58
C ALA A 947 -28.76 49.09 -15.06
N LEU A 948 -28.82 50.07 -15.95
CA LEU A 948 -28.44 49.95 -17.36
C LEU A 948 -27.05 50.58 -17.68
N GLY A 949 -26.25 50.89 -16.67
CA GLY A 949 -24.87 51.39 -16.82
C GLY A 949 -24.69 52.87 -16.47
N THR A 950 -23.66 53.46 -17.07
CA THR A 950 -23.33 54.89 -16.99
C THR A 950 -23.43 55.53 -18.37
N ALA A 951 -23.85 56.80 -18.42
CA ALA A 951 -24.34 57.46 -19.63
C ALA A 951 -23.28 57.63 -20.72
N ALA A 952 -23.26 56.70 -21.67
CA ALA A 952 -22.46 56.73 -22.90
C ALA A 952 -23.06 55.88 -24.05
N GLY A 953 -24.01 54.99 -23.77
CA GLY A 953 -24.69 54.14 -24.74
C GLY A 953 -26.19 54.44 -24.87
N TYR A 954 -26.93 53.48 -25.42
CA TYR A 954 -28.40 53.46 -25.42
C TYR A 954 -28.94 52.07 -25.10
N THR A 955 -30.21 52.01 -24.68
CA THR A 955 -30.98 50.77 -24.53
C THR A 955 -32.02 50.62 -25.63
N GLN A 956 -31.95 49.53 -26.40
CA GLN A 956 -32.94 49.17 -27.42
C GLN A 956 -33.88 48.06 -26.92
N VAL A 957 -35.19 48.23 -27.10
CA VAL A 957 -36.22 47.23 -26.81
C VAL A 957 -36.93 46.86 -28.11
N ALA A 958 -36.74 45.61 -28.53
CA ALA A 958 -37.36 45.07 -29.75
C ALA A 958 -38.85 44.76 -29.55
N SER A 959 -39.59 44.70 -30.66
CA SER A 959 -41.01 44.36 -30.66
C SER A 959 -41.24 42.94 -30.12
N GLY A 960 -42.04 42.81 -29.07
CA GLY A 960 -42.23 41.54 -28.35
C GLY A 960 -41.30 41.36 -27.15
N ALA A 961 -40.47 42.36 -26.83
CA ALA A 961 -39.68 42.41 -25.61
C ALA A 961 -40.17 43.54 -24.69
N SER A 962 -39.57 43.69 -23.49
CA SER A 962 -39.94 44.75 -22.56
C SER A 962 -38.79 45.21 -21.66
N LEU A 963 -38.86 46.47 -21.25
CA LEU A 963 -38.03 47.07 -20.20
C LEU A 963 -38.90 47.52 -19.02
N GLY A 964 -38.61 47.03 -17.82
CA GLY A 964 -39.28 47.40 -16.58
C GLY A 964 -38.42 48.35 -15.76
N ILE A 965 -39.00 49.35 -15.10
CA ILE A 965 -38.25 50.23 -14.18
C ILE A 965 -38.91 50.18 -12.80
N VAL A 966 -38.20 49.63 -11.81
CA VAL A 966 -38.77 49.23 -10.50
C VAL A 966 -38.19 50.02 -9.32
N GLY A 967 -36.92 50.41 -9.33
CA GLY A 967 -36.26 51.03 -8.16
C GLY A 967 -35.58 52.37 -8.43
N ALA A 968 -35.90 53.03 -9.53
CA ALA A 968 -35.42 54.38 -9.85
C ALA A 968 -36.44 55.46 -9.45
N THR A 969 -35.94 56.62 -9.02
CA THR A 969 -36.72 57.89 -8.92
C THR A 969 -36.49 58.77 -10.15
N ASP A 970 -35.29 58.72 -10.73
CA ASP A 970 -34.89 59.50 -11.90
C ASP A 970 -34.10 58.58 -12.85
N PHE A 971 -34.30 58.72 -14.16
CA PHE A 971 -33.73 57.80 -15.15
C PHE A 971 -33.37 58.53 -16.45
N THR A 972 -32.09 58.49 -16.81
CA THR A 972 -31.46 59.32 -17.86
C THR A 972 -31.02 58.53 -19.09
N GLU A 973 -31.04 57.19 -19.05
CA GLU A 973 -30.59 56.32 -20.13
C GLU A 973 -31.43 56.51 -21.40
N PRO A 974 -30.83 56.72 -22.59
CA PRO A 974 -31.55 56.77 -23.86
C PRO A 974 -32.29 55.46 -24.18
N LEU A 975 -33.58 55.56 -24.55
CA LEU A 975 -34.43 54.41 -24.86
C LEU A 975 -34.92 54.42 -26.31
N ASN A 976 -34.64 53.35 -27.05
CA ASN A 976 -35.24 53.04 -28.35
C ASN A 976 -36.29 51.94 -28.16
N LEU A 977 -37.59 52.24 -28.33
CA LEU A 977 -38.69 51.34 -27.96
C LEU A 977 -39.53 50.92 -29.16
N SER A 978 -39.99 49.67 -29.18
CA SER A 978 -40.96 49.18 -30.18
C SER A 978 -41.93 48.15 -29.61
N GLY A 979 -43.17 48.18 -30.10
CA GLY A 979 -44.16 47.13 -29.89
C GLY A 979 -44.92 47.19 -28.56
N PHE A 980 -45.81 46.21 -28.39
CA PHE A 980 -46.79 46.20 -27.30
C PHE A 980 -46.26 45.65 -25.96
N GLY A 981 -45.05 45.10 -25.97
CA GLY A 981 -44.42 44.45 -24.81
C GLY A 981 -44.27 42.95 -24.98
N TYR A 982 -43.77 42.30 -23.92
CA TYR A 982 -43.49 40.86 -23.88
C TYR A 982 -44.75 40.02 -23.68
N SER A 983 -45.80 40.59 -23.08
CA SER A 983 -47.09 39.92 -22.91
C SER A 983 -48.23 40.93 -22.96
N ASP A 984 -49.46 40.44 -23.10
CA ASP A 984 -50.66 41.27 -22.94
C ASP A 984 -50.79 41.91 -21.54
N THR A 985 -49.99 41.48 -20.58
CA THR A 985 -49.96 41.99 -19.20
C THR A 985 -48.74 42.85 -18.85
N VAL A 986 -47.75 43.01 -19.74
CA VAL A 986 -46.53 43.78 -19.50
C VAL A 986 -46.18 44.62 -20.73
N ALA A 987 -46.07 45.94 -20.56
CA ALA A 987 -45.80 46.90 -21.61
C ALA A 987 -44.31 46.97 -22.01
N ALA A 988 -44.01 47.36 -23.25
CA ALA A 988 -42.65 47.50 -23.78
C ALA A 988 -41.76 48.43 -22.94
N LEU A 989 -42.33 49.49 -22.37
CA LEU A 989 -41.77 50.16 -21.18
C LEU A 989 -42.79 50.08 -20.04
N HIS A 990 -42.39 49.55 -18.89
CA HIS A 990 -43.30 49.35 -17.75
C HIS A 990 -42.72 49.88 -16.44
N SER A 991 -43.23 51.03 -15.97
CA SER A 991 -42.84 51.64 -14.70
C SER A 991 -43.62 51.02 -13.55
N GLN A 992 -42.89 50.47 -12.57
CA GLN A 992 -43.43 49.81 -11.38
C GLN A 992 -42.90 50.42 -10.08
N THR A 993 -42.16 51.54 -10.18
CA THR A 993 -41.50 52.15 -9.03
C THR A 993 -42.47 52.51 -7.92
N THR A 994 -42.02 52.37 -6.66
CA THR A 994 -42.85 52.69 -5.51
C THR A 994 -43.04 54.19 -5.31
N ALA A 995 -42.08 54.99 -5.81
CA ALA A 995 -42.06 56.44 -5.83
C ALA A 995 -42.57 57.01 -7.18
N THR A 996 -42.39 58.30 -7.42
CA THR A 996 -42.57 58.90 -8.74
C THR A 996 -41.29 58.76 -9.55
N LEU A 997 -41.35 58.12 -10.73
CA LEU A 997 -40.25 58.05 -11.68
C LEU A 997 -40.25 59.28 -12.58
N ASN A 998 -39.12 59.97 -12.69
CA ASN A 998 -38.90 61.03 -13.67
C ASN A 998 -37.94 60.49 -14.76
N TYR A 999 -38.44 60.34 -15.98
CA TYR A 999 -37.64 59.96 -17.12
C TYR A 999 -37.17 61.20 -17.88
N THR A 1000 -35.85 61.33 -18.05
CA THR A 1000 -35.18 62.50 -18.67
C THR A 1000 -34.23 62.14 -19.81
N GLY A 1001 -33.95 60.86 -20.07
CA GLY A 1001 -33.19 60.42 -21.25
C GLY A 1001 -33.92 60.70 -22.56
N THR A 1002 -33.28 60.61 -23.72
CA THR A 1002 -34.00 60.68 -25.00
C THR A 1002 -34.85 59.42 -25.21
N MET A 1003 -36.10 59.55 -25.66
CA MET A 1003 -36.94 58.39 -26.00
C MET A 1003 -37.33 58.44 -27.47
N THR A 1004 -36.98 57.41 -28.22
CA THR A 1004 -37.32 57.25 -29.63
C THR A 1004 -38.19 56.00 -29.82
N LEU A 1005 -39.32 56.13 -30.52
CA LEU A 1005 -40.18 55.00 -30.87
C LEU A 1005 -39.84 54.51 -32.28
N THR A 1006 -39.46 53.24 -32.39
CA THR A 1006 -39.26 52.54 -33.68
C THR A 1006 -40.46 51.66 -34.05
N GLY A 1007 -41.56 51.75 -33.30
CA GLY A 1007 -42.86 51.13 -33.57
C GLY A 1007 -43.92 51.59 -32.57
N THR A 1008 -45.21 51.38 -32.86
CA THR A 1008 -46.31 51.67 -31.91
C THR A 1008 -46.06 50.95 -30.59
N THR A 1009 -46.04 51.70 -29.50
CA THR A 1009 -45.43 51.27 -28.24
C THR A 1009 -46.41 51.34 -27.08
N ARG A 1010 -46.47 50.29 -26.26
CA ARG A 1010 -47.16 50.35 -24.97
C ARG A 1010 -46.23 50.90 -23.89
N ILE A 1011 -46.72 51.89 -23.13
CA ILE A 1011 -46.10 52.36 -21.89
C ILE A 1011 -47.05 52.09 -20.74
N GLY A 1012 -46.61 51.31 -19.76
CA GLY A 1012 -47.39 50.97 -18.59
C GLY A 1012 -46.90 51.62 -17.31
N VAL A 1013 -47.83 51.91 -16.39
CA VAL A 1013 -47.51 52.38 -15.04
C VAL A 1013 -48.38 51.63 -14.03
N THR A 1014 -47.75 50.92 -13.09
CA THR A 1014 -48.45 50.15 -12.04
C THR A 1014 -49.41 51.04 -11.24
N SER A 1015 -50.56 50.47 -10.84
CA SER A 1015 -51.63 51.18 -10.14
C SER A 1015 -51.13 51.97 -8.93
N GLY A 1016 -51.60 53.21 -8.78
CA GLY A 1016 -51.19 54.12 -7.69
C GLY A 1016 -49.76 54.65 -7.77
N LYS A 1017 -49.00 54.33 -8.83
CA LYS A 1017 -47.64 54.85 -9.09
C LYS A 1017 -47.66 55.94 -10.14
N THR A 1018 -46.55 56.68 -10.30
CA THR A 1018 -46.45 57.78 -11.28
C THR A 1018 -45.17 57.69 -12.09
N LEU A 1019 -45.29 57.77 -13.43
CA LEU A 1019 -44.20 58.05 -14.35
C LEU A 1019 -44.39 59.44 -14.96
N ASN A 1020 -43.43 60.32 -14.75
CA ASN A 1020 -43.29 61.61 -15.43
C ASN A 1020 -42.26 61.47 -16.56
N ILE A 1021 -42.68 61.60 -17.82
CA ILE A 1021 -41.77 61.76 -18.95
C ILE A 1021 -41.49 63.26 -19.10
N LYS A 1022 -40.32 63.70 -18.64
CA LYS A 1022 -39.90 65.12 -18.56
C LYS A 1022 -39.08 65.58 -19.77
N THR A 1023 -38.72 64.65 -20.64
CA THR A 1023 -37.99 64.86 -21.89
C THR A 1023 -38.93 64.86 -23.10
N SER A 1024 -38.44 65.27 -24.26
CA SER A 1024 -39.14 65.06 -25.52
C SER A 1024 -39.10 63.59 -25.93
N VAL A 1025 -40.27 63.05 -26.32
CA VAL A 1025 -40.36 61.76 -27.02
C VAL A 1025 -40.36 62.05 -28.52
N ASP A 1026 -39.47 61.38 -29.26
CA ASP A 1026 -39.53 61.23 -30.70
C ASP A 1026 -40.39 60.00 -31.02
N ASN A 1027 -41.66 60.24 -31.34
CA ASN A 1027 -42.62 59.17 -31.60
C ASN A 1027 -42.84 58.89 -33.10
N GLY A 1028 -42.31 59.73 -34.00
CA GLY A 1028 -42.53 59.63 -35.44
C GLY A 1028 -44.02 59.48 -35.81
N VAL A 1029 -44.34 58.40 -36.51
CA VAL A 1029 -45.73 58.01 -36.91
C VAL A 1029 -46.39 57.03 -35.92
N TYR A 1030 -45.78 56.78 -34.77
CA TYR A 1030 -46.15 55.71 -33.85
C TYR A 1030 -46.85 56.24 -32.59
N ASP A 1031 -47.88 55.51 -32.15
CA ASP A 1031 -48.66 55.88 -30.97
C ASP A 1031 -48.04 55.37 -29.67
N ILE A 1032 -48.33 56.08 -28.57
CA ILE A 1032 -48.12 55.61 -27.20
C ILE A 1032 -49.45 55.11 -26.64
N VAL A 1033 -49.57 53.79 -26.49
CA VAL A 1033 -50.73 53.17 -25.86
C VAL A 1033 -50.47 53.04 -24.36
N LYS A 1034 -51.26 53.72 -23.54
CA LYS A 1034 -51.14 53.59 -22.08
C LYS A 1034 -51.69 52.24 -21.60
N TYR A 1035 -50.93 51.59 -20.73
CA TYR A 1035 -51.30 50.31 -20.14
C TYR A 1035 -51.37 50.39 -18.60
N SER A 1036 -52.38 49.75 -17.99
CA SER A 1036 -52.66 49.75 -16.54
C SER A 1036 -52.97 51.13 -15.90
N THR A 1037 -53.38 51.12 -14.63
CA THR A 1037 -54.14 52.22 -13.97
C THR A 1037 -53.29 53.21 -13.16
N GLY A 1038 -51.96 53.15 -13.24
CA GLY A 1038 -51.09 54.16 -12.65
C GLY A 1038 -51.15 55.50 -13.40
N THR A 1039 -50.54 56.54 -12.83
CA THR A 1039 -50.48 57.88 -13.43
C THR A 1039 -49.31 57.97 -14.42
N LEU A 1040 -49.58 58.43 -15.64
CA LEU A 1040 -48.54 58.66 -16.67
C LEU A 1040 -48.69 60.13 -17.08
N ASN A 1041 -47.66 60.91 -16.81
CA ASN A 1041 -47.63 62.34 -17.08
C ASN A 1041 -46.58 62.63 -18.15
N PHE A 1042 -46.96 63.34 -19.20
CA PHE A 1042 -46.02 63.96 -20.11
C PHE A 1042 -45.81 65.41 -19.67
N GLN A 1043 -44.58 65.74 -19.32
CA GLN A 1043 -44.15 67.08 -18.87
C GLN A 1043 -43.15 67.72 -19.86
N GLY A 1044 -42.49 66.91 -20.69
CA GLY A 1044 -41.80 67.41 -21.88
C GLY A 1044 -42.79 67.65 -23.04
N THR A 1045 -42.46 68.60 -23.91
CA THR A 1045 -43.19 68.82 -25.17
C THR A 1045 -42.90 67.68 -26.15
N PRO A 1046 -43.92 67.05 -26.78
CA PRO A 1046 -43.70 66.12 -27.89
C PRO A 1046 -42.90 66.79 -29.02
N GLN A 1047 -41.97 66.07 -29.64
CA GLN A 1047 -41.31 66.56 -30.85
C GLN A 1047 -42.30 66.48 -32.02
N THR A 1048 -42.86 67.64 -32.39
CA THR A 1048 -43.52 67.95 -33.68
C THR A 1048 -44.17 66.78 -34.43
N GLY A 1049 -45.44 66.47 -34.14
CA GLY A 1049 -46.21 65.55 -34.99
C GLY A 1049 -47.67 65.27 -34.61
N VAL A 1050 -47.99 65.05 -33.33
CA VAL A 1050 -49.28 64.45 -32.92
C VAL A 1050 -49.95 65.18 -31.75
N ALA A 1051 -51.28 65.24 -31.75
CA ALA A 1051 -52.11 65.97 -30.77
C ALA A 1051 -52.31 65.21 -29.45
N ALA A 1052 -52.55 65.95 -28.35
CA ALA A 1052 -52.74 65.43 -26.99
C ALA A 1052 -53.93 64.45 -26.79
N ALA A 1053 -54.74 64.21 -27.83
CA ALA A 1053 -55.87 63.28 -27.81
C ALA A 1053 -55.49 61.82 -28.10
N SER A 1054 -54.27 61.52 -28.58
CA SER A 1054 -53.84 60.12 -28.85
C SER A 1054 -53.49 59.32 -27.59
N ILE A 1055 -53.58 59.92 -26.39
CA ILE A 1055 -53.46 59.22 -25.10
C ILE A 1055 -54.76 58.43 -24.83
N GLY A 1056 -55.00 57.37 -25.60
CA GLY A 1056 -56.12 56.44 -25.42
C GLY A 1056 -56.01 55.74 -24.06
N LEU A 1057 -57.03 55.90 -23.22
CA LEU A 1057 -56.95 55.57 -21.79
C LEU A 1057 -58.19 54.79 -21.28
N SER A 1058 -58.13 53.46 -21.38
CA SER A 1058 -59.11 52.53 -20.82
C SER A 1058 -58.61 51.92 -19.49
N GLY A 1059 -58.60 52.71 -18.41
CA GLY A 1059 -58.21 52.26 -17.06
C GLY A 1059 -58.08 53.40 -16.03
N THR A 1060 -58.37 53.14 -14.75
CA THR A 1060 -58.83 54.17 -13.79
C THR A 1060 -57.82 54.72 -12.76
N GLY A 1061 -57.43 56.01 -12.93
CA GLY A 1061 -57.34 57.02 -11.83
C GLY A 1061 -56.03 57.84 -11.62
N THR A 1062 -56.01 59.06 -11.01
CA THR A 1062 -56.99 60.20 -10.90
C THR A 1062 -56.42 61.47 -10.20
N LEU A 1063 -57.12 62.64 -10.31
CA LEU A 1063 -57.14 63.81 -9.38
C LEU A 1063 -58.63 64.32 -9.22
N LYS A 1064 -59.11 64.94 -8.08
CA LYS A 1064 -60.51 64.77 -7.45
C LYS A 1064 -61.39 66.02 -7.08
N THR A 1065 -62.72 65.86 -6.73
CA THR A 1065 -63.57 66.44 -5.57
C THR A 1065 -65.14 66.46 -5.74
N GLY A 1066 -65.98 66.83 -4.72
CA GLY A 1066 -67.50 66.95 -4.74
C GLY A 1066 -68.25 67.42 -3.44
N SER A 1067 -69.61 67.49 -3.36
CA SER A 1067 -70.47 67.83 -2.14
C SER A 1067 -72.02 67.49 -2.19
N ALA A 1068 -72.73 67.31 -1.04
CA ALA A 1068 -74.15 66.82 -0.89
C ALA A 1068 -74.90 67.10 0.50
N PHE A 1069 -76.18 66.67 0.72
CA PHE A 1069 -77.07 66.97 1.91
C PHE A 1069 -77.87 65.77 2.53
N VAL A 1070 -78.41 65.83 3.78
CA VAL A 1070 -78.99 64.67 4.57
C VAL A 1070 -80.30 64.95 5.40
N LYS A 1071 -81.27 64.00 5.48
CA LYS A 1071 -82.55 64.05 6.26
C LYS A 1071 -82.97 62.73 6.96
N ALA A 1072 -83.61 62.77 8.14
CA ALA A 1072 -84.13 61.60 8.89
C ALA A 1072 -85.56 61.16 8.51
N THR A 1073 -85.89 59.87 8.66
CA THR A 1073 -87.14 59.25 8.13
C THR A 1073 -87.97 58.34 9.07
N GLY A 1074 -87.53 58.02 10.30
CA GLY A 1074 -88.36 57.27 11.28
C GLY A 1074 -89.13 58.19 12.26
N SER A 1075 -90.12 57.68 13.01
CA SER A 1075 -91.04 58.54 13.79
C SER A 1075 -91.64 58.07 15.14
N THR A 1076 -91.50 56.82 15.64
CA THR A 1076 -92.15 56.40 16.92
C THR A 1076 -91.39 55.34 17.76
N SER A 1077 -91.57 55.37 19.09
CA SER A 1077 -91.10 54.34 20.06
C SER A 1077 -91.94 54.32 21.36
N VAL A 1078 -91.60 53.47 22.34
CA VAL A 1078 -92.23 53.42 23.70
C VAL A 1078 -91.19 53.58 24.82
N TYR A 1079 -91.62 54.02 26.00
CA TYR A 1079 -90.76 54.20 27.17
C TYR A 1079 -90.02 52.90 27.52
N GLY A 1080 -88.71 52.98 27.75
CA GLY A 1080 -87.84 51.82 27.95
C GLY A 1080 -87.27 51.17 26.70
N SER A 1081 -87.69 51.58 25.48
CA SER A 1081 -87.19 51.01 24.21
C SER A 1081 -86.32 51.99 23.43
N SER A 1082 -85.17 51.52 22.96
CA SER A 1082 -84.24 52.33 22.15
C SER A 1082 -84.78 52.56 20.73
N PRO A 1083 -85.00 53.81 20.29
CA PRO A 1083 -85.49 54.11 18.94
C PRO A 1083 -84.42 53.87 17.86
N VAL A 1084 -84.86 53.46 16.66
CA VAL A 1084 -84.00 53.18 15.50
C VAL A 1084 -84.28 54.17 14.37
N ILE A 1085 -83.35 55.08 14.11
CA ILE A 1085 -83.54 56.20 13.16
C ILE A 1085 -82.90 55.89 11.80
N SER A 1086 -83.70 55.98 10.73
CA SER A 1086 -83.28 55.88 9.32
C SER A 1086 -83.11 57.26 8.67
N TYR A 1087 -82.42 57.34 7.52
CA TYR A 1087 -82.14 58.61 6.82
C TYR A 1087 -82.03 58.48 5.27
N GLN A 1088 -82.03 59.62 4.56
CA GLN A 1088 -81.86 59.76 3.11
C GLN A 1088 -80.96 60.97 2.75
N ILE A 1089 -80.43 61.01 1.52
CA ILE A 1089 -79.42 62.00 1.04
C ILE A 1089 -79.89 62.70 -0.25
N TYR A 1090 -79.69 64.01 -0.32
CA TYR A 1090 -80.20 64.91 -1.34
C TYR A 1090 -79.08 65.75 -1.96
N SER A 1091 -79.26 66.20 -3.21
CA SER A 1091 -78.34 67.12 -3.88
C SER A 1091 -78.58 68.59 -3.51
N THR A 1092 -79.68 68.90 -2.83
CA THR A 1092 -80.08 70.26 -2.42
C THR A 1092 -80.55 70.33 -0.96
N ALA A 1093 -80.35 71.48 -0.31
CA ALA A 1093 -80.73 71.70 1.10
C ALA A 1093 -82.25 71.62 1.38
N ALA A 1094 -83.08 71.89 0.37
CA ALA A 1094 -84.54 71.83 0.46
C ALA A 1094 -85.11 70.40 0.46
N ALA A 1095 -84.28 69.37 0.31
CA ALA A 1095 -84.69 67.96 0.24
C ALA A 1095 -85.63 67.63 -0.94
N THR A 1096 -85.48 68.31 -2.08
CA THR A 1096 -86.36 68.17 -3.25
C THR A 1096 -85.88 67.14 -4.27
N THR A 1097 -84.60 66.75 -4.26
CA THR A 1097 -84.03 65.80 -5.21
C THR A 1097 -82.99 64.92 -4.54
N LEU A 1098 -83.20 63.59 -4.59
CA LEU A 1098 -82.26 62.60 -4.06
C LEU A 1098 -80.94 62.68 -4.83
N ALA A 1099 -79.81 62.55 -4.13
CA ALA A 1099 -78.51 62.55 -4.76
C ALA A 1099 -78.22 61.18 -5.41
N THR A 1100 -78.05 61.16 -6.73
CA THR A 1100 -77.73 59.96 -7.52
C THR A 1100 -76.26 59.94 -7.91
N GLY A 1101 -75.67 58.75 -8.10
CA GLY A 1101 -74.27 58.59 -8.50
C GLY A 1101 -73.23 58.95 -7.44
N LEU A 1102 -73.61 59.17 -6.18
CA LEU A 1102 -72.67 59.40 -5.09
C LEU A 1102 -71.76 58.18 -4.87
N PRO A 1103 -70.43 58.36 -4.71
CA PRO A 1103 -69.52 57.31 -4.28
C PRO A 1103 -69.90 56.77 -2.90
N SER A 1104 -69.48 55.54 -2.60
CA SER A 1104 -69.76 54.83 -1.34
C SER A 1104 -69.62 55.72 -0.10
N ILE A 1105 -70.69 55.77 0.66
CA ILE A 1105 -70.85 56.62 1.84
C ILE A 1105 -70.67 55.74 3.06
N THR A 1106 -69.79 56.14 3.98
CA THR A 1106 -69.37 55.33 5.12
C THR A 1106 -69.60 56.06 6.44
N GLY A 1107 -69.78 55.30 7.52
CA GLY A 1107 -70.06 55.81 8.86
C GLY A 1107 -71.57 55.88 9.21
N THR A 1108 -71.86 56.20 10.47
CA THR A 1108 -73.22 56.20 11.04
C THR A 1108 -73.72 57.64 11.20
N ALA A 1109 -74.85 57.97 10.57
CA ALA A 1109 -75.45 59.29 10.69
C ALA A 1109 -75.95 59.57 12.12
N VAL A 1110 -75.44 60.63 12.73
CA VAL A 1110 -75.82 61.11 14.06
C VAL A 1110 -76.86 62.22 13.92
N PHE A 1111 -77.91 62.17 14.74
CA PHE A 1111 -79.00 63.15 14.76
C PHE A 1111 -79.14 63.78 16.15
N THR A 1112 -79.22 65.12 16.18
CA THR A 1112 -79.59 65.88 17.38
C THR A 1112 -81.08 65.78 17.65
N GLY A 1113 -81.45 65.74 18.95
CA GLY A 1113 -82.84 65.64 19.41
C GLY A 1113 -83.49 64.26 19.27
N ALA A 1114 -82.68 63.22 19.01
CA ALA A 1114 -83.14 61.84 19.06
C ALA A 1114 -83.55 61.43 20.49
N PRO A 1115 -84.74 60.84 20.70
CA PRO A 1115 -85.06 60.22 21.97
C PRO A 1115 -84.19 58.98 22.22
N THR A 1116 -84.20 58.51 23.46
CA THR A 1116 -83.46 57.35 23.98
C THR A 1116 -84.44 56.41 24.69
N GLY A 1117 -84.00 55.21 25.10
CA GLY A 1117 -84.85 54.33 25.92
C GLY A 1117 -85.33 54.95 27.25
N SER A 1118 -84.60 55.94 27.77
CA SER A 1118 -84.93 56.71 28.97
C SER A 1118 -85.63 58.05 28.70
N SER A 1119 -85.93 58.39 27.44
CA SER A 1119 -86.68 59.61 27.11
C SER A 1119 -88.15 59.45 27.48
N SER A 1120 -88.67 60.38 28.29
CA SER A 1120 -90.06 60.37 28.76
C SER A 1120 -91.08 60.48 27.62
N VAL A 1121 -92.31 60.07 27.91
CA VAL A 1121 -93.44 60.08 26.97
C VAL A 1121 -93.68 61.48 26.42
N GLY A 1122 -93.70 61.64 25.09
CA GLY A 1122 -93.75 62.96 24.44
C GLY A 1122 -93.23 62.99 23.00
N SER A 1123 -93.14 64.19 22.41
CA SER A 1123 -92.70 64.42 21.03
C SER A 1123 -91.36 65.17 20.96
N TYR A 1124 -90.50 64.77 20.02
CA TYR A 1124 -89.10 65.18 19.89
C TYR A 1124 -88.78 65.57 18.42
N SER A 1125 -87.83 66.49 18.18
CA SER A 1125 -87.45 66.95 16.84
C SER A 1125 -86.03 66.56 16.45
N LEU A 1126 -85.83 66.12 15.20
CA LEU A 1126 -84.62 65.47 14.68
C LEU A 1126 -83.91 66.29 13.59
N LYS A 1127 -82.58 66.46 13.71
CA LYS A 1127 -81.73 67.10 12.68
C LYS A 1127 -80.35 66.44 12.58
N TYR A 1128 -79.83 66.25 11.35
CA TYR A 1128 -78.51 65.65 11.10
C TYR A 1128 -77.37 66.52 11.64
N ASP A 1129 -76.38 65.88 12.26
CA ASP A 1129 -75.17 66.50 12.83
C ASP A 1129 -73.92 66.09 12.05
N LYS A 1130 -73.55 64.80 12.08
CA LYS A 1130 -72.29 64.29 11.55
C LYS A 1130 -72.31 62.78 11.32
N GLY A 1131 -71.18 62.24 10.86
CA GLY A 1131 -70.90 60.80 10.87
C GLY A 1131 -70.89 60.11 9.51
N LEU A 1132 -71.10 60.83 8.41
CA LEU A 1132 -70.96 60.32 7.04
C LEU A 1132 -69.66 60.80 6.37
N SER A 1133 -69.02 59.92 5.60
CA SER A 1133 -67.75 60.13 4.92
C SER A 1133 -67.77 59.62 3.47
N SER A 1134 -67.25 60.42 2.53
CA SER A 1134 -67.15 60.15 1.09
C SER A 1134 -66.07 61.05 0.45
N THR A 1135 -65.94 61.05 -0.87
CA THR A 1135 -65.16 62.07 -1.63
C THR A 1135 -65.92 63.40 -1.83
N TYR A 1136 -67.15 63.46 -1.33
CA TYR A 1136 -68.05 64.61 -1.27
C TYR A 1136 -68.21 65.07 0.20
N ALA A 1137 -68.38 66.37 0.47
CA ALA A 1137 -68.77 66.89 1.79
C ALA A 1137 -70.29 66.81 2.04
N PHE A 1138 -70.76 66.71 3.30
CA PHE A 1138 -72.18 66.50 3.64
C PHE A 1138 -72.76 67.55 4.62
N PHE A 1139 -74.03 67.95 4.42
CA PHE A 1139 -74.73 69.00 5.20
C PHE A 1139 -76.20 68.63 5.57
N PRO A 1140 -76.85 69.26 6.57
CA PRO A 1140 -78.26 69.00 6.94
C PRO A 1140 -79.28 69.73 6.03
N VAL A 1141 -80.54 69.24 6.01
CA VAL A 1141 -81.67 69.88 5.31
C VAL A 1141 -82.38 70.97 6.13
N THR A 1142 -83.17 71.82 5.47
CA THR A 1142 -83.79 73.03 6.05
C THR A 1142 -84.91 72.77 7.08
N ALA A 1143 -85.69 71.69 6.95
CA ALA A 1143 -86.81 71.38 7.84
C ALA A 1143 -86.57 70.08 8.65
N ALA A 1144 -86.81 70.13 9.96
CA ALA A 1144 -86.60 69.00 10.88
C ALA A 1144 -87.72 67.95 10.82
N SER A 1145 -87.40 66.71 11.22
CA SER A 1145 -88.36 65.60 11.36
C SER A 1145 -88.86 65.46 12.80
N THR A 1146 -90.00 64.79 13.05
CA THR A 1146 -90.60 64.63 14.39
C THR A 1146 -90.71 63.16 14.80
N TRP A 1147 -90.46 62.85 16.09
CA TRP A 1147 -90.53 61.51 16.69
C TRP A 1147 -91.40 61.49 17.96
N VAL A 1148 -92.13 60.42 18.25
CA VAL A 1148 -93.06 60.31 19.41
C VAL A 1148 -92.76 59.09 20.28
N VAL A 1149 -92.81 59.24 21.62
CA VAL A 1149 -92.60 58.18 22.62
C VAL A 1149 -93.88 57.93 23.45
N GLY A 1150 -94.34 56.68 23.59
CA GLY A 1150 -95.52 56.26 24.39
C GLY A 1150 -95.22 55.59 25.75
N GLN A 1151 -96.23 55.40 26.63
CA GLN A 1151 -96.08 54.81 28.00
C GLN A 1151 -95.74 53.31 28.01
N ALA A 1152 -95.15 52.83 29.12
CA ALA A 1152 -94.84 51.42 29.40
C ALA A 1152 -95.80 50.78 30.46
N PRO A 1153 -95.96 49.44 30.52
CA PRO A 1153 -96.77 48.78 31.55
C PRO A 1153 -95.99 48.52 32.86
N LEU A 1154 -96.65 48.58 34.03
CA LEU A 1154 -96.08 48.26 35.35
C LEU A 1154 -97.08 47.54 36.27
N THR A 1155 -96.62 46.57 37.06
CA THR A 1155 -97.44 45.82 38.03
C THR A 1155 -96.87 45.92 39.46
N ILE A 1156 -97.74 46.08 40.47
CA ILE A 1156 -97.39 46.31 41.88
C ILE A 1156 -98.10 45.28 42.79
N THR A 1157 -97.34 44.44 43.50
CA THR A 1157 -97.85 43.27 44.24
C THR A 1157 -97.50 43.36 45.73
N ALA A 1158 -98.48 43.29 46.64
CA ALA A 1158 -98.16 43.30 48.08
C ALA A 1158 -97.37 42.07 48.53
N ASN A 1159 -96.43 42.29 49.46
CA ASN A 1159 -95.55 41.24 49.98
C ASN A 1159 -96.24 40.44 51.08
N ASN A 1160 -95.86 39.18 51.21
CA ASN A 1160 -96.26 38.33 52.32
C ASN A 1160 -95.51 38.70 53.60
N ALA A 1161 -96.17 38.62 54.76
CA ALA A 1161 -95.62 38.94 56.07
C ALA A 1161 -95.60 37.71 56.98
N SER A 1162 -94.70 37.62 57.95
CA SER A 1162 -94.89 36.70 59.07
C SER A 1162 -94.31 37.16 60.39
N LYS A 1163 -94.91 36.71 61.49
CA LYS A 1163 -94.41 36.91 62.87
C LYS A 1163 -94.67 35.68 63.73
N THR A 1164 -93.83 35.41 64.72
CA THR A 1164 -94.16 34.46 65.78
C THR A 1164 -95.09 35.14 66.79
N TYR A 1165 -96.03 34.38 67.33
CA TYR A 1165 -96.98 34.87 68.33
C TYR A 1165 -96.25 35.43 69.56
N ASP A 1166 -96.52 36.71 69.82
CA ASP A 1166 -95.86 37.57 70.82
C ASP A 1166 -96.89 38.41 71.63
N GLY A 1167 -98.18 38.29 71.31
CA GLY A 1167 -99.27 39.06 71.91
C GLY A 1167 -99.62 40.41 71.26
N LEU A 1168 -98.96 40.83 70.18
CA LEU A 1168 -99.14 42.15 69.55
C LEU A 1168 -99.89 42.10 68.20
N ALA A 1169 -100.74 43.09 67.94
CA ALA A 1169 -101.51 43.21 66.69
C ALA A 1169 -100.67 43.68 65.49
N TYR A 1170 -100.93 43.12 64.31
CA TYR A 1170 -100.27 43.50 63.07
C TYR A 1170 -100.92 44.74 62.45
N THR A 1171 -100.12 45.73 62.04
CA THR A 1171 -100.57 46.93 61.31
C THR A 1171 -99.57 47.30 60.22
N GLY A 1172 -100.08 47.72 59.06
CA GLY A 1172 -99.28 48.01 57.85
C GLY A 1172 -99.25 46.85 56.85
N GLY A 1173 -98.37 46.92 55.86
CA GLY A 1173 -98.04 45.81 54.97
C GLY A 1173 -96.57 45.42 55.12
N ASN A 1174 -96.13 44.29 54.56
CA ASN A 1174 -94.70 43.92 54.58
C ASN A 1174 -93.94 44.47 53.35
N GLY A 1175 -94.30 45.68 52.91
CA GLY A 1175 -93.88 46.22 51.62
C GLY A 1175 -94.76 45.75 50.45
N VAL A 1176 -94.42 46.23 49.26
CA VAL A 1176 -94.87 45.65 47.97
C VAL A 1176 -93.63 45.39 47.10
N SER A 1177 -93.79 44.49 46.14
CA SER A 1177 -92.85 44.23 45.05
C SER A 1177 -93.40 44.84 43.75
N TYR A 1178 -92.51 45.12 42.81
CA TYR A 1178 -92.82 45.80 41.55
C TYR A 1178 -92.26 44.99 40.39
N SER A 1179 -93.00 44.90 39.29
CA SER A 1179 -92.61 44.13 38.10
C SER A 1179 -92.84 44.95 36.83
N ALA A 1180 -91.91 44.85 35.89
CA ALA A 1180 -91.83 45.60 34.62
C ALA A 1180 -91.46 47.10 34.71
N PHE A 1181 -90.69 47.53 35.71
CA PHE A 1181 -89.97 48.82 35.60
C PHE A 1181 -88.99 48.77 34.41
N ALA A 1182 -89.04 49.78 33.56
CA ALA A 1182 -88.04 50.04 32.53
C ALA A 1182 -86.82 50.77 33.11
N ASN A 1183 -85.73 50.84 32.34
CA ASN A 1183 -84.55 51.68 32.64
C ASN A 1183 -83.90 51.48 34.04
N ASN A 1184 -84.05 50.30 34.65
CA ASN A 1184 -83.64 50.01 36.04
C ASN A 1184 -84.28 50.93 37.10
N GLU A 1185 -85.46 51.48 36.79
CA GLU A 1185 -86.17 52.38 37.69
C GLU A 1185 -86.72 51.65 38.93
N THR A 1186 -86.94 52.43 39.98
CA THR A 1186 -87.44 51.95 41.28
C THR A 1186 -88.71 52.71 41.64
N THR A 1187 -89.26 52.42 42.82
CA THR A 1187 -90.47 53.06 43.38
C THR A 1187 -90.44 54.59 43.36
N ALA A 1188 -89.25 55.20 43.33
CA ALA A 1188 -89.04 56.64 43.24
C ALA A 1188 -89.68 57.33 42.01
N VAL A 1189 -90.01 56.59 40.94
CA VAL A 1189 -90.67 57.14 39.73
C VAL A 1189 -92.21 57.10 39.79
N LEU A 1190 -92.75 56.72 40.95
CA LEU A 1190 -94.19 56.65 41.22
C LEU A 1190 -94.61 57.77 42.17
N GLY A 1191 -95.64 58.52 41.77
CA GLY A 1191 -96.35 59.45 42.64
C GLY A 1191 -97.45 58.76 43.42
N GLY A 1192 -98.15 59.52 44.28
CA GLY A 1192 -99.23 59.00 45.12
C GLY A 1192 -98.75 58.45 46.47
N THR A 1193 -99.63 57.79 47.22
CA THR A 1193 -99.32 57.24 48.55
C THR A 1193 -99.72 55.78 48.60
N LEU A 1194 -98.73 54.91 48.84
CA LEU A 1194 -98.96 53.48 48.95
C LEU A 1194 -99.75 53.16 50.22
N SER A 1195 -100.99 52.69 50.03
CA SER A 1195 -101.89 52.31 51.13
C SER A 1195 -102.09 50.81 51.17
N TYR A 1196 -102.16 50.25 52.38
CA TYR A 1196 -102.33 48.82 52.65
C TYR A 1196 -103.70 48.54 53.28
N GLY A 1197 -104.60 47.95 52.50
CA GLY A 1197 -105.83 47.34 53.00
C GLY A 1197 -105.71 45.82 53.19
N GLY A 1198 -106.85 45.15 53.32
CA GLY A 1198 -106.94 43.69 53.45
C GLY A 1198 -107.13 43.21 54.90
N THR A 1199 -107.39 41.91 55.07
CA THR A 1199 -107.76 41.30 56.36
C THR A 1199 -106.59 41.17 57.35
N SER A 1200 -105.37 41.53 56.96
CA SER A 1200 -104.17 41.53 57.79
C SER A 1200 -104.13 42.63 58.85
N GLN A 1201 -104.83 43.75 58.61
CA GLN A 1201 -104.84 44.88 59.53
C GLN A 1201 -105.61 44.56 60.81
N GLY A 1202 -104.90 44.50 61.94
CA GLY A 1202 -105.43 44.17 63.27
C GLY A 1202 -105.23 42.72 63.71
N ALA A 1203 -104.61 41.85 62.91
CA ALA A 1203 -104.46 40.43 63.24
C ALA A 1203 -103.47 40.17 64.40
N THR A 1204 -103.88 39.38 65.39
CA THR A 1204 -103.10 39.02 66.60
C THR A 1204 -102.82 37.51 66.73
N ASN A 1205 -103.75 36.67 66.27
CA ASN A 1205 -103.74 35.23 66.49
C ASN A 1205 -103.08 34.47 65.33
N ALA A 1206 -102.61 33.25 65.61
CA ALA A 1206 -102.09 32.35 64.58
C ALA A 1206 -103.11 32.12 63.45
N GLY A 1207 -102.76 32.46 62.20
CA GLY A 1207 -103.67 32.51 61.07
C GLY A 1207 -103.03 33.10 59.81
N SER A 1208 -103.82 33.21 58.72
CA SER A 1208 -103.39 33.74 57.42
C SER A 1208 -104.37 34.81 56.91
N TYR A 1209 -103.86 35.95 56.43
CA TYR A 1209 -104.66 37.16 56.18
C TYR A 1209 -104.16 37.98 54.97
N ALA A 1210 -105.04 38.58 54.16
CA ALA A 1210 -104.64 39.29 52.95
C ALA A 1210 -104.10 40.72 53.20
N ILE A 1211 -103.18 41.16 52.36
CA ILE A 1211 -102.59 42.50 52.29
C ILE A 1211 -102.85 43.04 50.86
N THR A 1212 -103.54 44.16 50.72
CA THR A 1212 -103.93 44.74 49.41
C THR A 1212 -103.31 46.12 49.20
N PRO A 1213 -102.52 46.34 48.13
CA PRO A 1213 -101.90 47.63 47.85
C PRO A 1213 -102.74 48.50 46.90
N SER A 1214 -102.63 49.82 47.07
CA SER A 1214 -103.22 50.81 46.15
C SER A 1214 -102.55 52.19 46.29
N GLY A 1215 -102.91 53.14 45.41
CA GLY A 1215 -102.69 54.58 45.64
C GLY A 1215 -101.50 55.24 44.95
N LEU A 1216 -100.75 54.51 44.11
CA LEU A 1216 -99.63 55.02 43.30
C LEU A 1216 -100.01 55.35 41.84
N THR A 1217 -99.28 56.28 41.22
CA THR A 1217 -99.48 56.81 39.86
C THR A 1217 -98.15 57.05 39.14
N SER A 1218 -98.13 57.14 37.80
CA SER A 1218 -96.92 57.56 37.05
C SER A 1218 -97.27 58.22 35.71
N ALA A 1219 -96.37 59.09 35.23
CA ALA A 1219 -96.46 59.71 33.90
C ALA A 1219 -95.90 58.82 32.78
N ASN A 1220 -94.94 57.94 33.10
CA ASN A 1220 -94.29 57.07 32.11
C ASN A 1220 -94.83 55.62 32.14
N TYR A 1221 -95.58 55.23 33.19
CA TYR A 1221 -96.17 53.90 33.32
C TYR A 1221 -97.70 53.86 33.46
N ALA A 1222 -98.31 52.87 32.82
CA ALA A 1222 -99.67 52.39 33.10
C ALA A 1222 -99.61 51.31 34.20
N ILE A 1223 -100.22 51.57 35.37
CA ILE A 1223 -100.04 50.80 36.61
C ILE A 1223 -101.19 49.81 36.87
N THR A 1224 -100.85 48.58 37.30
CA THR A 1224 -101.76 47.50 37.72
C THR A 1224 -101.39 46.98 39.13
N TYR A 1225 -102.35 46.50 39.94
CA TYR A 1225 -102.14 46.07 41.34
C TYR A 1225 -102.46 44.58 41.62
N ALA A 1226 -101.78 43.97 42.61
CA ALA A 1226 -102.00 42.60 43.09
C ALA A 1226 -101.74 42.42 44.62
N ASN A 1227 -102.32 41.39 45.24
CA ASN A 1227 -102.36 41.20 46.70
C ASN A 1227 -101.25 40.27 47.27
N GLY A 1228 -101.01 40.35 48.58
CA GLY A 1228 -100.11 39.49 49.38
C GLY A 1228 -100.76 38.98 50.69
N THR A 1229 -99.98 38.35 51.60
CA THR A 1229 -100.50 37.55 52.72
C THR A 1229 -99.66 37.59 54.01
N LEU A 1230 -100.25 37.95 55.16
CA LEU A 1230 -99.69 37.84 56.53
C LEU A 1230 -99.91 36.43 57.12
N THR A 1231 -98.92 35.88 57.84
CA THR A 1231 -98.98 34.59 58.59
C THR A 1231 -98.46 34.73 60.03
N ILE A 1232 -99.15 34.17 61.03
CA ILE A 1232 -98.72 34.22 62.46
C ILE A 1232 -98.41 32.81 63.02
N ASN A 1233 -97.20 32.62 63.59
CA ASN A 1233 -96.57 31.34 63.98
C ASN A 1233 -96.52 31.07 65.51
N LYS A 1234 -96.00 29.91 65.96
CA LYS A 1234 -95.85 29.48 67.39
C LYS A 1234 -94.36 29.38 67.83
N ALA A 1235 -94.05 29.37 69.14
CA ALA A 1235 -92.68 29.43 69.72
C ALA A 1235 -92.14 28.10 70.33
N ALA A 1236 -90.82 27.98 70.61
CA ALA A 1236 -90.10 26.73 70.95
C ALA A 1236 -89.04 26.83 72.11
N LEU A 1237 -88.55 25.69 72.64
CA LEU A 1237 -87.69 25.57 73.86
C LEU A 1237 -86.68 24.37 73.80
N THR A 1238 -85.56 24.35 74.56
CA THR A 1238 -84.49 23.30 74.50
C THR A 1238 -83.70 23.12 75.82
N VAL A 1239 -83.18 21.90 76.14
CA VAL A 1239 -82.35 21.55 77.34
C VAL A 1239 -81.29 20.46 77.00
N THR A 1240 -80.18 20.33 77.77
CA THR A 1240 -78.93 19.57 77.44
C THR A 1240 -78.51 18.51 78.50
N ALA A 1241 -77.50 17.65 78.23
CA ALA A 1241 -77.12 16.42 78.98
C ALA A 1241 -75.64 16.37 79.50
N ASN A 1242 -75.26 15.30 80.25
CA ASN A 1242 -73.92 15.08 80.88
C ASN A 1242 -73.37 13.62 80.72
N ASN A 1243 -72.03 13.47 80.86
CA ASN A 1243 -71.19 12.24 80.73
C ASN A 1243 -71.03 11.43 82.06
N ALA A 1244 -70.42 10.23 82.16
CA ALA A 1244 -70.24 9.02 81.32
C ALA A 1244 -69.51 7.92 82.13
N SER A 1245 -69.75 6.63 81.87
CA SER A 1245 -68.85 5.48 82.16
C SER A 1245 -69.24 4.25 81.35
#